data_AF-A0A6P1UEL6-F1
#
_entry.id   AF-A0A6P1UEL6-F1
#
_cell.length_a   1.000
_cell.length_b   1.000
_cell.length_c   1.000
_cell.angle_alpha   90.00
_cell.angle_beta   90.00
_cell.angle_gamma   90.00
#
_symmetry.space_group_name_H-M   'P 1'
#
loop_
_entity.id
_entity.type
_entity.pdbx_description
1 polymer ?
#
loop_
_entity_poly.entity_id
_entity_poly.type
_entity_poly.pdbx_seq_one_letter_code
_entity_poly.pdbx_strand_id
1 'polypeptide(L)'
;MSRHSNNRRKAWAVGVLAWGSALVAGCSGGDAALSASGADPTTQCSGRCADAGVALTTADVQRVLAQAVAEARARGVAGTIAVTDRVGNVLAVYRMTGATTSVRVGSPTPVDGGLEGISLVPSAAAAIAKAVTGAYLSSEGNAFSTRTASQIVQAHFNPDETGQMGGPLSGVQFSQLPCSDLMQRATPGGTSPGPQRSPLGLSADPGGFPLYKNGTVVGGVGVEIDGIYGLDPSLLDRDAAVDEQVALAASFGFAAPLDRRADRITVEGKLLRFSDVEVTELAADPSAAPAFGALPAGTGALIAVTGYTDDPPQLRAGTAFAQPGSGIRPAVGAPFASRDAFWLVDAANANRYPPQADASAGAASLTQAEVEALLLNALDVANAARAQIRRPVGSAAAVTISVVGFDGRVLGVVRTRDAPIFGTDVSLQKARTALLFSRNDAGALLTSLPPAGYLQPDVNAPAELRRVAMGDYVTAMRALLGDAAALADGTAYGARTVGNFARPFFPDGVVNGGAGPLAKPQGQWSPFSTGLQLDLGYNAVVRHVAFVAGLGVPDVPQACAGVAPLNDGLADNPVPPLAANGIQIFAGGVPIYRGNQLIGGIGVSGDGIEQDDMIAFLGLARAGAAVGGIGNAPIAQRADQLSINGLHPRYVQCPQAPFNGSNEENVCAGQ
;
A
#
# COMPACT_ATOMS: atom_id res chain seq x y z
N MET A 1 -52.41 -83.06 -12.72
CA MET A 1 -52.80 -82.41 -14.00
C MET A 1 -51.93 -81.16 -14.14
N SER A 2 -51.02 -81.05 -15.13
CA SER A 2 -51.26 -80.78 -16.57
C SER A 2 -51.61 -79.29 -16.82
N ARG A 3 -50.98 -78.53 -17.73
CA ARG A 3 -49.80 -78.72 -18.62
C ARG A 3 -49.44 -77.33 -19.24
N HIS A 4 -48.15 -77.10 -19.55
CA HIS A 4 -47.70 -76.14 -20.61
C HIS A 4 -48.16 -74.65 -20.46
N SER A 5 -47.83 -73.71 -21.35
CA SER A 5 -46.50 -73.35 -21.90
C SER A 5 -46.49 -71.91 -22.45
N ASN A 6 -45.45 -71.15 -22.11
CA ASN A 6 -44.72 -70.16 -22.94
C ASN A 6 -45.46 -69.11 -23.83
N ASN A 7 -44.99 -67.85 -23.74
CA ASN A 7 -44.95 -66.80 -24.79
C ASN A 7 -46.25 -66.11 -25.29
N ARG A 8 -46.40 -64.82 -24.93
CA ARG A 8 -46.64 -63.60 -25.78
C ARG A 8 -46.58 -62.37 -24.84
N ARG A 9 -45.92 -61.22 -25.08
CA ARG A 9 -45.54 -60.38 -26.24
C ARG A 9 -46.40 -59.10 -26.33
N LYS A 10 -45.82 -57.95 -25.93
CA LYS A 10 -46.23 -56.54 -26.24
C LYS A 10 -47.61 -56.14 -25.66
N ALA A 11 -47.99 -54.89 -25.46
CA ALA A 11 -47.50 -53.54 -25.84
C ALA A 11 -47.81 -52.56 -24.67
N TRP A 12 -47.57 -51.23 -24.61
CA TRP A 12 -46.89 -50.13 -25.35
C TRP A 12 -46.95 -48.87 -24.43
N ALA A 13 -46.34 -47.70 -24.65
CA ALA A 13 -45.06 -47.28 -25.26
C ALA A 13 -44.92 -45.74 -25.14
N VAL A 14 -43.71 -45.23 -24.89
CA VAL A 14 -43.26 -43.86 -25.27
C VAL A 14 -41.85 -43.99 -25.85
N GLY A 15 -41.57 -43.30 -26.94
CA GLY A 15 -40.44 -43.61 -27.83
C GLY A 15 -39.10 -42.97 -27.45
N VAL A 16 -38.01 -43.73 -27.63
CA VAL A 16 -36.67 -43.19 -27.83
C VAL A 16 -36.53 -42.78 -29.30
N LEU A 17 -35.91 -41.63 -29.56
CA LEU A 17 -35.54 -41.20 -30.92
C LEU A 17 -34.05 -40.84 -30.90
N ALA A 18 -33.24 -41.59 -31.64
CA ALA A 18 -31.78 -41.47 -31.60
C ALA A 18 -31.29 -40.21 -32.32
N TRP A 19 -30.29 -39.55 -31.75
CA TRP A 19 -29.49 -38.52 -32.41
C TRP A 19 -28.05 -39.01 -32.59
N GLY A 20 -27.46 -38.70 -33.75
CA GLY A 20 -26.19 -39.27 -34.18
C GLY A 20 -24.96 -38.63 -33.53
N SER A 21 -23.83 -39.31 -33.66
CA SER A 21 -22.52 -38.86 -33.17
C SER A 21 -22.01 -37.63 -33.93
N ALA A 22 -22.40 -36.44 -33.49
CA ALA A 22 -21.77 -35.19 -33.89
C ALA A 22 -20.49 -34.99 -33.06
N LEU A 23 -19.33 -34.96 -33.73
CA LEU A 23 -18.09 -34.45 -33.13
C LEU A 23 -18.25 -32.94 -32.92
N VAL A 24 -18.71 -32.55 -31.74
CA VAL A 24 -18.57 -31.16 -31.28
C VAL A 24 -17.09 -30.91 -31.07
N ALA A 25 -16.43 -30.34 -32.07
CA ALA A 25 -15.14 -29.71 -31.88
C ALA A 25 -15.33 -28.63 -30.82
N GLY A 26 -14.77 -28.86 -29.63
CA GLY A 26 -14.80 -27.86 -28.58
C GLY A 26 -14.04 -26.64 -29.08
N CYS A 27 -14.75 -25.51 -29.22
CA CYS A 27 -14.10 -24.22 -29.37
C CYS A 27 -13.34 -23.94 -28.07
N SER A 28 -12.08 -24.33 -28.02
CA SER A 28 -11.13 -23.77 -27.07
C SER A 28 -11.07 -22.27 -27.35
N GLY A 29 -11.82 -21.49 -26.57
CA GLY A 29 -11.54 -20.06 -26.45
C GLY A 29 -10.08 -19.95 -26.06
N GLY A 30 -9.27 -19.37 -26.96
CA GLY A 30 -7.83 -19.38 -26.77
C GLY A 30 -7.48 -18.52 -25.57
N ASP A 31 -6.89 -19.13 -24.54
CA ASP A 31 -6.19 -18.37 -23.51
C ASP A 31 -5.20 -17.45 -24.22
N ALA A 32 -5.41 -16.13 -24.10
CA ALA A 32 -4.48 -15.14 -24.60
C ALA A 32 -3.18 -15.26 -23.80
N ALA A 33 -2.22 -16.01 -24.33
CA ALA A 33 -0.95 -16.23 -23.68
C ALA A 33 -0.21 -14.90 -23.52
N LEU A 34 -0.11 -14.43 -22.27
CA LEU A 34 0.47 -13.13 -21.92
C LEU A 34 1.76 -12.84 -22.68
N SER A 35 1.85 -11.66 -23.27
CA SER A 35 2.96 -11.34 -24.16
C SER A 35 4.28 -11.23 -23.38
N ALA A 36 5.23 -12.12 -23.67
CA ALA A 36 6.59 -12.03 -23.15
C ALA A 36 7.42 -10.91 -23.80
N SER A 37 6.89 -10.27 -24.85
CA SER A 37 7.56 -9.20 -25.59
C SER A 37 7.85 -7.99 -24.69
N GLY A 38 9.13 -7.71 -24.46
CA GLY A 38 9.57 -6.60 -23.61
C GLY A 38 9.50 -6.86 -22.09
N ALA A 39 9.11 -8.07 -21.67
CA ALA A 39 9.21 -8.50 -20.28
C ALA A 39 10.65 -8.95 -19.94
N ASP A 40 11.08 -8.72 -18.71
CA ASP A 40 12.33 -9.24 -18.18
C ASP A 40 12.26 -10.78 -18.08
N PRO A 41 13.16 -11.54 -18.74
CA PRO A 41 13.11 -13.01 -18.78
C PRO A 41 13.62 -13.68 -17.48
N THR A 42 14.08 -12.91 -16.49
CA THR A 42 14.82 -13.44 -15.33
C THR A 42 13.88 -13.96 -14.24
N THR A 43 13.41 -15.20 -14.38
CA THR A 43 12.40 -15.82 -13.49
C THR A 43 12.92 -16.32 -12.13
N GLN A 44 14.23 -16.43 -11.93
CA GLN A 44 14.81 -17.12 -10.74
C GLN A 44 15.05 -16.23 -9.51
N CYS A 45 14.60 -14.98 -9.55
CA CYS A 45 14.87 -13.99 -8.50
C CYS A 45 13.82 -14.05 -7.38
N SER A 46 14.26 -14.04 -6.13
CA SER A 46 13.41 -14.09 -4.93
C SER A 46 13.95 -13.24 -3.76
N GLY A 47 14.84 -12.30 -4.06
CA GLY A 47 15.41 -11.31 -3.15
C GLY A 47 16.94 -11.24 -3.16
N ARG A 48 17.60 -11.82 -4.16
CA ARG A 48 19.06 -12.00 -4.25
C ARG A 48 19.67 -11.57 -5.59
N CYS A 49 18.89 -11.04 -6.52
CA CYS A 49 19.38 -10.56 -7.82
C CYS A 49 19.83 -9.08 -7.79
N ALA A 50 19.42 -8.30 -6.78
CA ALA A 50 19.88 -6.93 -6.61
C ALA A 50 21.41 -6.83 -6.39
N ASP A 51 22.11 -6.18 -7.34
CA ASP A 51 23.55 -5.89 -7.28
C ASP A 51 23.85 -4.39 -7.51
N ALA A 52 25.12 -3.99 -7.40
CA ALA A 52 25.54 -2.59 -7.49
C ALA A 52 25.50 -1.97 -8.90
N GLY A 53 25.38 -2.77 -9.96
CA GLY A 53 25.17 -2.33 -11.35
C GLY A 53 23.71 -2.38 -11.82
N VAL A 54 22.85 -3.09 -11.09
CA VAL A 54 21.40 -3.19 -11.36
C VAL A 54 20.66 -1.95 -10.87
N ALA A 55 20.69 -0.91 -11.72
CA ALA A 55 19.94 0.33 -11.59
C ALA A 55 19.48 0.87 -12.96
N LEU A 56 18.56 1.84 -12.95
CA LEU A 56 18.22 2.64 -14.14
C LEU A 56 19.34 3.64 -14.44
N THR A 57 19.94 3.57 -15.62
CA THR A 57 20.85 4.59 -16.13
C THR A 57 20.08 5.77 -16.74
N THR A 58 20.74 6.90 -16.97
CA THR A 58 20.15 8.04 -17.71
C THR A 58 19.63 7.63 -19.09
N ALA A 59 20.29 6.67 -19.76
CA ALA A 59 19.85 6.13 -21.05
C ALA A 59 18.60 5.23 -20.92
N ASP A 60 18.48 4.46 -19.83
CA ASP A 60 17.28 3.68 -19.53
C ASP A 60 16.07 4.61 -19.28
N VAL A 61 16.26 5.69 -18.49
CA VAL A 61 15.22 6.69 -18.24
C VAL A 61 14.82 7.40 -19.54
N GLN A 62 15.78 7.79 -20.39
CA GLN A 62 15.51 8.35 -21.72
C GLN A 62 14.68 7.39 -22.59
N ARG A 63 14.97 6.09 -22.54
CA ARG A 63 14.21 5.06 -23.28
C ARG A 63 12.76 4.96 -22.79
N VAL A 64 12.53 4.85 -21.48
CA VAL A 64 11.18 4.81 -20.87
C VAL A 64 10.34 6.02 -21.30
N LEU A 65 10.92 7.23 -21.21
CA LEU A 65 10.25 8.46 -21.66
C LEU A 65 9.97 8.46 -23.17
N ALA A 66 10.93 8.03 -23.98
CA ALA A 66 10.78 7.99 -25.44
C ALA A 66 9.67 7.03 -25.90
N GLN A 67 9.55 5.87 -25.25
CA GLN A 67 8.53 4.87 -25.53
C GLN A 67 7.13 5.37 -25.15
N ALA A 68 6.98 6.01 -23.99
CA ALA A 68 5.75 6.68 -23.59
C ALA A 68 5.34 7.77 -24.61
N VAL A 69 6.26 8.65 -24.99
CA VAL A 69 5.99 9.74 -25.95
C VAL A 69 5.70 9.21 -27.35
N ALA A 70 6.27 8.07 -27.77
CA ALA A 70 5.95 7.44 -29.04
C ALA A 70 4.50 6.93 -29.08
N GLU A 71 4.08 6.21 -28.03
CA GLU A 71 2.73 5.66 -27.90
C GLU A 71 1.66 6.76 -27.79
N ALA A 72 1.89 7.74 -26.92
CA ALA A 72 0.98 8.89 -26.77
C ALA A 72 0.78 9.64 -28.09
N ARG A 73 1.87 9.88 -28.85
CA ARG A 73 1.80 10.52 -30.18
C ARG A 73 1.10 9.64 -31.22
N ALA A 74 1.23 8.32 -31.16
CA ALA A 74 0.52 7.40 -32.06
C ALA A 74 -1.00 7.38 -31.79
N ARG A 75 -1.41 7.55 -30.52
CA ARG A 75 -2.82 7.71 -30.11
C ARG A 75 -3.36 9.14 -30.28
N GLY A 76 -2.51 10.11 -30.60
CA GLY A 76 -2.89 11.51 -30.75
C GLY A 76 -3.15 12.26 -29.42
N VAL A 77 -2.62 11.76 -28.31
CA VAL A 77 -2.80 12.32 -26.96
C VAL A 77 -1.49 12.94 -26.41
N ALA A 78 -1.60 13.69 -25.33
CA ALA A 78 -0.48 14.32 -24.64
C ALA A 78 -0.66 14.23 -23.11
N GLY A 79 0.37 13.80 -22.39
CA GLY A 79 0.34 13.63 -20.94
C GLY A 79 1.59 14.08 -20.21
N THR A 80 1.60 13.85 -18.90
CA THR A 80 2.77 13.97 -18.03
C THR A 80 3.26 12.58 -17.62
N ILE A 81 4.55 12.33 -17.78
CA ILE A 81 5.20 11.03 -17.56
C ILE A 81 6.28 11.22 -16.49
N ALA A 82 6.26 10.42 -15.44
CA ALA A 82 7.25 10.41 -14.38
C ALA A 82 7.98 9.05 -14.31
N VAL A 83 9.27 9.09 -14.00
CA VAL A 83 10.10 7.89 -13.78
C VAL A 83 10.81 8.01 -12.44
N THR A 84 10.72 6.96 -11.61
CA THR A 84 11.34 6.86 -10.30
C THR A 84 12.34 5.71 -10.23
N ASP A 85 13.35 5.80 -9.35
CA ASP A 85 14.12 4.62 -8.93
C ASP A 85 13.38 3.78 -7.89
N ARG A 86 13.95 2.61 -7.56
CA ARG A 86 13.40 1.66 -6.58
C ARG A 86 13.05 2.31 -5.24
N VAL A 87 13.76 3.36 -4.83
CA VAL A 87 13.58 4.02 -3.52
C VAL A 87 12.89 5.39 -3.62
N GLY A 88 12.24 5.65 -4.75
CA GLY A 88 11.36 6.80 -4.96
C GLY A 88 12.07 8.08 -5.40
N ASN A 89 13.36 8.05 -5.70
CA ASN A 89 14.02 9.23 -6.29
C ASN A 89 13.39 9.50 -7.66
N VAL A 90 12.83 10.70 -7.87
CA VAL A 90 12.31 11.12 -9.17
C VAL A 90 13.49 11.38 -10.10
N LEU A 91 13.58 10.58 -11.17
CA LEU A 91 14.69 10.59 -12.13
C LEU A 91 14.42 11.48 -13.33
N ALA A 92 13.14 11.63 -13.68
CA ALA A 92 12.63 12.57 -14.67
C ALA A 92 11.13 12.79 -14.47
N VAL A 93 10.67 13.99 -14.83
CA VAL A 93 9.26 14.24 -15.17
C VAL A 93 9.24 14.98 -16.51
N TYR A 94 8.54 14.42 -17.49
CA TYR A 94 8.39 14.98 -18.83
C TYR A 94 6.93 15.28 -19.10
N ARG A 95 6.62 16.49 -19.55
CA ARG A 95 5.26 16.91 -19.92
C ARG A 95 5.20 17.21 -21.41
N MET A 96 4.32 16.52 -22.11
CA MET A 96 4.06 16.73 -23.53
C MET A 96 3.36 18.07 -23.77
N THR A 97 3.61 18.67 -24.93
CA THR A 97 2.94 19.92 -25.32
C THR A 97 1.45 19.67 -25.51
N GLY A 98 0.61 20.43 -24.81
CA GLY A 98 -0.85 20.26 -24.80
C GLY A 98 -1.39 19.29 -23.74
N ALA A 99 -0.52 18.68 -22.92
CA ALA A 99 -0.95 17.86 -21.79
C ALA A 99 -1.66 18.68 -20.70
N THR A 100 -2.56 18.03 -19.95
CA THR A 100 -3.19 18.57 -18.75
C THR A 100 -2.15 18.93 -17.69
N THR A 101 -2.38 20.03 -16.96
CA THR A 101 -1.46 20.54 -15.91
C THR A 101 -1.94 20.23 -14.50
N SER A 102 -3.24 19.99 -14.31
CA SER A 102 -3.85 19.46 -13.09
C SER A 102 -4.82 18.33 -13.42
N VAL A 103 -5.22 17.60 -12.38
CA VAL A 103 -6.11 16.44 -12.42
C VAL A 103 -7.20 16.61 -11.37
N ARG A 104 -8.34 15.95 -11.59
CA ARG A 104 -9.44 15.86 -10.64
C ARG A 104 -9.41 14.52 -9.94
N VAL A 105 -9.25 14.51 -8.61
CA VAL A 105 -9.49 13.30 -7.82
C VAL A 105 -10.97 12.92 -7.95
N GLY A 106 -11.28 11.65 -8.20
CA GLY A 106 -12.68 11.26 -8.38
C GLY A 106 -12.95 9.76 -8.39
N SER A 107 -13.90 9.33 -7.55
CA SER A 107 -14.59 8.07 -7.71
C SER A 107 -15.60 8.11 -8.88
N PRO A 108 -15.90 6.98 -9.55
CA PRO A 108 -16.92 6.90 -10.61
C PRO A 108 -18.36 7.23 -10.14
N THR A 109 -18.64 7.06 -8.85
CA THR A 109 -19.89 7.51 -8.20
C THR A 109 -19.67 8.84 -7.47
N PRO A 110 -20.66 9.76 -7.45
CA PRO A 110 -20.56 11.00 -6.68
C PRO A 110 -20.44 10.71 -5.17
N VAL A 111 -19.39 11.24 -4.54
CA VAL A 111 -19.12 11.11 -3.10
C VAL A 111 -18.84 12.49 -2.49
N ASP A 112 -19.42 12.75 -1.32
CA ASP A 112 -19.30 14.00 -0.57
C ASP A 112 -18.32 13.83 0.61
N GLY A 113 -17.02 13.91 0.35
CA GLY A 113 -16.01 13.93 1.41
C GLY A 113 -14.57 13.70 0.96
N GLY A 114 -13.64 13.91 1.90
CA GLY A 114 -12.23 13.61 1.70
C GLY A 114 -11.62 14.40 0.55
N LEU A 115 -10.85 13.71 -0.29
CA LEU A 115 -10.18 14.30 -1.44
C LEU A 115 -11.09 14.38 -2.70
N GLU A 116 -12.33 13.88 -2.62
CA GLU A 116 -13.21 13.74 -3.78
C GLU A 116 -13.51 15.06 -4.49
N GLY A 117 -13.34 15.03 -5.81
CA GLY A 117 -13.63 16.13 -6.71
C GLY A 117 -12.58 17.24 -6.77
N ILE A 118 -11.53 17.24 -5.94
CA ILE A 118 -10.48 18.28 -5.93
C ILE A 118 -9.77 18.32 -7.29
N SER A 119 -9.93 19.44 -8.03
CA SER A 119 -9.41 19.66 -9.40
C SER A 119 -8.00 20.28 -9.49
N LEU A 120 -7.40 20.60 -8.34
CA LEU A 120 -6.18 21.41 -8.22
C LEU A 120 -4.89 20.59 -8.05
N VAL A 121 -4.98 19.25 -8.10
CA VAL A 121 -3.82 18.36 -7.96
C VAL A 121 -2.95 18.44 -9.23
N PRO A 122 -1.65 18.76 -9.17
CA PRO A 122 -0.81 18.81 -10.38
C PRO A 122 -0.69 17.44 -11.06
N SER A 123 -0.76 17.39 -12.39
CA SER A 123 -0.62 16.13 -13.16
C SER A 123 0.76 15.48 -12.98
N ALA A 124 1.79 16.28 -12.69
CA ALA A 124 3.10 15.79 -12.29
C ALA A 124 3.09 15.05 -10.93
N ALA A 125 2.24 15.48 -9.98
CA ALA A 125 2.10 14.84 -8.68
C ALA A 125 1.39 13.48 -8.79
N ALA A 126 0.35 13.40 -9.63
CA ALA A 126 -0.33 12.16 -9.99
C ALA A 126 0.61 11.17 -10.68
N ALA A 127 1.31 11.59 -11.73
CA ALA A 127 2.29 10.75 -12.44
C ALA A 127 3.39 10.22 -11.50
N ILE A 128 3.94 11.05 -10.60
CA ILE A 128 4.91 10.57 -9.59
C ILE A 128 4.25 9.55 -8.64
N ALA A 129 3.03 9.76 -8.16
CA ALA A 129 2.35 8.80 -7.28
C ALA A 129 2.09 7.45 -7.97
N LYS A 130 1.68 7.46 -9.25
CA LYS A 130 1.55 6.26 -10.09
C LYS A 130 2.90 5.53 -10.22
N ALA A 131 3.99 6.26 -10.49
CA ALA A 131 5.35 5.71 -10.60
C ALA A 131 5.88 5.10 -9.29
N VAL A 132 5.74 5.82 -8.17
CA VAL A 132 6.11 5.35 -6.84
C VAL A 132 5.34 4.09 -6.46
N THR A 133 4.05 3.99 -6.81
CA THR A 133 3.22 2.82 -6.48
C THR A 133 3.75 1.54 -7.11
N GLY A 134 4.04 1.54 -8.42
CA GLY A 134 4.69 0.40 -9.08
C GLY A 134 6.05 0.05 -8.42
N ALA A 135 6.88 1.06 -8.20
CA ALA A 135 8.21 0.91 -7.58
C ALA A 135 8.17 0.35 -6.14
N TYR A 136 7.13 0.64 -5.36
CA TYR A 136 7.06 0.33 -3.93
C TYR A 136 6.26 -0.91 -3.55
N LEU A 137 5.17 -1.22 -4.28
CA LEU A 137 4.37 -2.43 -4.05
C LEU A 137 5.08 -3.71 -4.51
N SER A 138 5.98 -3.60 -5.50
CA SER A 138 6.71 -4.73 -6.07
C SER A 138 7.96 -5.14 -5.27
N SER A 139 8.46 -6.34 -5.53
CA SER A 139 9.70 -6.93 -5.00
C SER A 139 10.31 -7.91 -6.01
N GLU A 140 11.48 -8.50 -5.75
CA GLU A 140 11.93 -9.61 -6.60
C GLU A 140 10.92 -10.78 -6.60
N GLY A 141 10.13 -10.96 -5.53
CA GLY A 141 9.13 -12.02 -5.43
C GLY A 141 7.75 -11.71 -6.03
N ASN A 142 7.42 -10.45 -6.37
CA ASN A 142 6.12 -10.07 -6.92
C ASN A 142 6.11 -8.74 -7.71
N ALA A 143 5.26 -8.65 -8.74
CA ALA A 143 5.07 -7.45 -9.53
C ALA A 143 3.61 -6.99 -9.49
N PHE A 144 3.38 -5.82 -8.91
CA PHE A 144 2.09 -5.18 -8.74
C PHE A 144 2.09 -3.80 -9.41
N SER A 145 0.99 -3.45 -10.06
CA SER A 145 0.75 -2.17 -10.74
C SER A 145 -0.25 -1.31 -9.95
N THR A 146 -0.59 -0.12 -10.46
CA THR A 146 -1.71 0.65 -9.91
C THR A 146 -3.08 0.00 -10.13
N ARG A 147 -3.27 -0.87 -11.14
CA ARG A 147 -4.48 -1.74 -11.19
C ARG A 147 -4.51 -2.73 -10.05
N THR A 148 -3.37 -3.33 -9.72
CA THR A 148 -3.29 -4.22 -8.55
C THR A 148 -3.64 -3.47 -7.27
N ALA A 149 -3.14 -2.23 -7.12
CA ALA A 149 -3.53 -1.34 -6.04
C ALA A 149 -5.03 -1.03 -6.05
N SER A 150 -5.60 -0.73 -7.23
CA SER A 150 -7.03 -0.46 -7.41
C SER A 150 -7.92 -1.58 -6.89
N GLN A 151 -7.61 -2.83 -7.19
CA GLN A 151 -8.41 -3.97 -6.74
C GLN A 151 -8.35 -4.20 -5.22
N ILE A 152 -7.19 -3.96 -4.59
CA ILE A 152 -6.93 -4.35 -3.19
C ILE A 152 -7.25 -3.27 -2.14
N VAL A 153 -7.75 -2.10 -2.55
CA VAL A 153 -8.11 -0.99 -1.62
C VAL A 153 -9.61 -0.86 -1.32
N GLN A 154 -10.41 -1.73 -1.92
CA GLN A 154 -11.82 -1.48 -2.24
C GLN A 154 -12.80 -1.73 -1.09
N ALA A 155 -14.05 -1.28 -1.28
CA ALA A 155 -15.15 -1.50 -0.33
C ALA A 155 -15.38 -3.00 -0.08
N HIS A 156 -15.30 -3.80 -1.16
CA HIS A 156 -15.33 -5.25 -1.17
C HIS A 156 -14.14 -5.80 -1.97
N PHE A 157 -13.72 -7.02 -1.67
CA PHE A 157 -12.73 -7.78 -2.43
C PHE A 157 -13.40 -9.04 -2.98
N ASN A 158 -13.71 -9.15 -4.28
CA ASN A 158 -13.45 -8.15 -5.33
C ASN A 158 -14.44 -6.97 -5.33
N PRO A 159 -14.16 -5.90 -6.10
CA PRO A 159 -15.17 -4.95 -6.55
C PRO A 159 -16.38 -5.64 -7.21
N ASP A 160 -17.54 -4.97 -7.18
CA ASP A 160 -18.89 -5.48 -7.54
C ASP A 160 -19.39 -6.73 -6.80
N GLU A 161 -18.53 -7.52 -6.13
CA GLU A 161 -18.95 -8.64 -5.29
C GLU A 161 -19.59 -8.12 -3.98
N THR A 162 -20.81 -8.58 -3.68
CA THR A 162 -21.49 -8.27 -2.41
C THR A 162 -21.27 -9.36 -1.37
N GLY A 163 -21.38 -9.00 -0.09
CA GLY A 163 -21.18 -9.94 1.02
C GLY A 163 -19.71 -10.31 1.31
N GLN A 164 -18.75 -9.68 0.63
CA GLN A 164 -17.31 -9.94 0.81
C GLN A 164 -16.67 -8.94 1.79
N MET A 165 -15.61 -9.37 2.47
CA MET A 165 -14.71 -8.47 3.20
C MET A 165 -14.08 -7.42 2.26
N GLY A 166 -13.44 -6.39 2.83
CA GLY A 166 -12.79 -5.35 2.05
C GLY A 166 -11.56 -5.78 1.27
N GLY A 167 -11.08 -4.89 0.40
CA GLY A 167 -9.73 -4.95 -0.14
C GLY A 167 -8.71 -5.14 1.00
N PRO A 168 -7.79 -6.12 0.92
CA PRO A 168 -6.91 -6.47 2.04
C PRO A 168 -5.98 -5.32 2.47
N LEU A 169 -5.71 -4.36 1.57
CA LEU A 169 -4.93 -3.14 1.85
C LEU A 169 -5.79 -1.87 1.73
N SER A 170 -7.09 -1.94 2.01
CA SER A 170 -7.99 -0.77 2.04
C SER A 170 -7.44 0.32 2.96
N GLY A 171 -7.15 1.51 2.38
CA GLY A 171 -6.51 2.63 3.07
C GLY A 171 -4.98 2.75 2.86
N VAL A 172 -4.33 1.85 2.12
CA VAL A 172 -2.87 1.94 1.88
C VAL A 172 -2.46 3.15 1.05
N GLN A 173 -3.39 3.78 0.32
CA GLN A 173 -3.15 5.05 -0.37
C GLN A 173 -2.65 6.12 0.60
N PHE A 174 -3.16 6.13 1.83
CA PHE A 174 -2.76 7.07 2.88
C PHE A 174 -1.49 6.62 3.62
N SER A 175 -0.47 6.22 2.86
CA SER A 175 0.86 5.87 3.34
C SER A 175 1.95 6.35 2.36
N GLN A 176 3.20 6.45 2.82
CA GLN A 176 4.30 7.15 2.15
C GLN A 176 4.00 8.64 1.90
N LEU A 177 3.13 9.21 2.74
CA LEU A 177 2.60 10.57 2.65
C LEU A 177 3.71 11.63 2.72
N PRO A 178 3.49 12.82 2.13
CA PRO A 178 4.51 13.87 2.05
C PRO A 178 4.89 14.48 3.41
N CYS A 179 4.07 14.21 4.44
CA CYS A 179 4.18 14.61 5.83
C CYS A 179 4.82 13.56 6.75
N SER A 180 5.16 12.35 6.27
CA SER A 180 5.75 11.30 7.12
C SER A 180 7.11 11.72 7.71
N ASP A 181 7.34 11.33 8.96
CA ASP A 181 8.60 11.49 9.70
C ASP A 181 9.61 10.38 9.42
N LEU A 182 9.21 9.30 8.74
CA LEU A 182 10.10 8.25 8.25
C LEU A 182 10.52 8.47 6.79
N MET A 183 9.61 8.94 5.94
CA MET A 183 9.91 9.16 4.52
C MET A 183 10.88 10.33 4.33
N GLN A 184 11.79 10.20 3.35
CA GLN A 184 12.77 11.23 3.02
C GLN A 184 12.19 12.26 2.04
N ARG A 185 12.80 13.45 2.06
CA ARG A 185 12.51 14.55 1.13
C ARG A 185 13.62 14.62 0.10
N ALA A 186 13.27 14.92 -1.15
CA ALA A 186 14.24 15.09 -2.20
C ALA A 186 15.28 16.16 -1.83
N THR A 187 16.56 15.78 -1.84
CA THR A 187 17.69 16.67 -1.59
C THR A 187 18.14 17.31 -2.90
N PRO A 188 18.43 18.61 -2.96
CA PRO A 188 18.95 19.25 -4.17
C PRO A 188 20.24 18.61 -4.69
N GLY A 189 20.40 18.56 -6.02
CA GLY A 189 21.65 18.17 -6.68
C GLY A 189 21.89 16.67 -6.89
N GLY A 190 20.93 15.79 -6.57
CA GLY A 190 21.05 14.37 -6.92
C GLY A 190 19.93 13.47 -6.40
N THR A 191 20.07 12.17 -6.67
CA THR A 191 19.35 11.10 -5.96
C THR A 191 19.94 10.90 -4.57
N SER A 192 19.13 10.55 -3.58
CA SER A 192 19.59 10.32 -2.20
C SER A 192 18.97 9.07 -1.54
N PRO A 193 19.57 8.60 -0.43
CA PRO A 193 19.04 7.52 0.40
C PRO A 193 17.55 7.67 0.71
N GLY A 194 16.75 6.67 0.36
CA GLY A 194 15.31 6.65 0.56
C GLY A 194 14.87 5.91 1.83
N PRO A 195 13.61 5.44 1.89
CA PRO A 195 12.55 5.68 0.90
C PRO A 195 12.17 7.17 0.80
N GLN A 196 12.00 7.69 -0.42
CA GLN A 196 11.53 9.04 -0.68
C GLN A 196 9.99 9.11 -0.59
N ARG A 197 9.45 10.22 -0.09
CA ARG A 197 8.00 10.46 0.02
C ARG A 197 7.30 10.46 -1.35
N SER A 198 6.01 10.15 -1.36
CA SER A 198 5.13 10.37 -2.52
C SER A 198 4.34 11.68 -2.37
N PRO A 199 3.99 12.40 -3.46
CA PRO A 199 3.14 13.59 -3.38
C PRO A 199 1.74 13.33 -2.85
N LEU A 200 1.14 12.18 -3.20
CA LEU A 200 -0.26 11.83 -2.92
C LEU A 200 -0.40 10.55 -2.06
N GLY A 201 0.72 9.97 -1.62
CA GLY A 201 0.75 8.60 -1.10
C GLY A 201 0.75 7.55 -2.23
N LEU A 202 0.11 6.41 -2.04
CA LEU A 202 -0.04 5.40 -3.10
C LEU A 202 -1.29 5.64 -3.96
N SER A 203 -1.22 5.19 -5.21
CA SER A 203 -2.23 5.42 -6.23
C SER A 203 -3.05 4.15 -6.52
N ALA A 204 -4.37 4.29 -6.58
CA ALA A 204 -5.29 3.27 -7.06
C ALA A 204 -5.59 3.42 -8.57
N ASP A 205 -4.89 4.34 -9.24
CA ASP A 205 -5.30 4.90 -10.53
C ASP A 205 -4.47 4.31 -11.69
N PRO A 206 -5.09 3.73 -12.74
CA PRO A 206 -4.38 3.13 -13.87
C PRO A 206 -3.28 4.03 -14.47
N GLY A 207 -2.21 3.41 -14.98
CA GLY A 207 -1.04 4.13 -15.53
C GLY A 207 0.25 4.07 -14.70
N GLY A 208 0.36 3.22 -13.68
CA GLY A 208 1.59 3.02 -12.90
C GLY A 208 2.12 1.59 -12.94
N PHE A 209 3.34 1.39 -13.46
CA PHE A 209 4.00 0.08 -13.57
C PHE A 209 5.39 0.02 -12.90
N PRO A 210 5.77 -1.15 -12.34
CA PRO A 210 7.14 -1.39 -11.88
C PRO A 210 8.10 -1.58 -13.07
N LEU A 211 9.32 -1.06 -12.92
CA LEU A 211 10.42 -1.26 -13.87
C LEU A 211 11.42 -2.27 -13.30
N TYR A 212 11.73 -3.29 -14.09
CA TYR A 212 12.59 -4.42 -13.78
C TYR A 212 13.87 -4.42 -14.62
N LYS A 213 14.95 -4.97 -14.04
CA LYS A 213 16.22 -5.22 -14.72
C LYS A 213 16.91 -6.39 -14.03
N ASN A 214 17.33 -7.41 -14.79
CA ASN A 214 17.88 -8.67 -14.27
C ASN A 214 17.01 -9.30 -13.14
N GLY A 215 15.68 -9.25 -13.30
CA GLY A 215 14.70 -9.79 -12.36
C GLY A 215 14.54 -9.01 -11.05
N THR A 216 15.19 -7.84 -10.93
CA THR A 216 15.11 -6.93 -9.78
C THR A 216 14.29 -5.69 -10.11
N VAL A 217 13.44 -5.22 -9.18
CA VAL A 217 12.75 -3.93 -9.31
C VAL A 217 13.79 -2.80 -9.19
N VAL A 218 14.03 -2.08 -10.28
CA VAL A 218 14.94 -0.93 -10.34
C VAL A 218 14.23 0.42 -10.28
N GLY A 219 12.91 0.45 -10.43
CA GLY A 219 12.14 1.68 -10.41
C GLY A 219 10.66 1.51 -10.73
N GLY A 220 10.04 2.60 -11.16
CA GLY A 220 8.66 2.63 -11.63
C GLY A 220 8.45 3.73 -12.68
N VAL A 221 7.41 3.56 -13.50
CA VAL A 221 6.92 4.57 -14.43
C VAL A 221 5.46 4.87 -14.12
N GLY A 222 5.08 6.15 -14.22
CA GLY A 222 3.73 6.63 -14.00
C GLY A 222 3.36 7.64 -15.07
N VAL A 223 2.15 7.52 -15.61
CA VAL A 223 1.64 8.37 -16.70
C VAL A 223 0.30 8.95 -16.31
N GLU A 224 0.11 10.24 -16.63
CA GLU A 224 -1.09 11.02 -16.41
C GLU A 224 -1.52 11.68 -17.74
N ILE A 225 -2.67 11.29 -18.31
CA ILE A 225 -3.17 11.85 -19.59
C ILE A 225 -4.61 12.34 -19.45
N ASP A 226 -5.54 11.53 -18.96
CA ASP A 226 -6.98 11.87 -19.03
C ASP A 226 -7.43 12.96 -18.05
N GLY A 227 -6.64 13.24 -17.00
CA GLY A 227 -6.91 14.30 -16.03
C GLY A 227 -7.78 13.87 -14.85
N ILE A 228 -7.97 12.57 -14.61
CA ILE A 228 -8.73 12.04 -13.48
C ILE A 228 -7.80 11.17 -12.62
N TYR A 229 -7.57 11.57 -11.37
CA TYR A 229 -6.90 10.71 -10.39
C TYR A 229 -7.94 9.79 -9.75
N GLY A 230 -8.19 8.66 -10.40
CA GLY A 230 -9.32 7.78 -10.14
C GLY A 230 -8.96 6.41 -9.57
N LEU A 231 -9.88 5.48 -9.80
CA LEU A 231 -9.76 4.06 -9.48
C LEU A 231 -10.66 3.25 -10.41
N ASP A 232 -10.26 2.02 -10.72
CA ASP A 232 -11.05 1.05 -11.46
C ASP A 232 -12.10 0.44 -10.50
N PRO A 233 -13.42 0.65 -10.72
CA PRO A 233 -14.46 0.19 -9.81
C PRO A 233 -14.94 -1.24 -10.07
N SER A 234 -14.52 -1.88 -11.17
CA SER A 234 -15.12 -3.16 -11.61
C SER A 234 -14.05 -4.17 -12.01
N LEU A 235 -14.35 -5.46 -11.86
CA LEU A 235 -13.56 -6.52 -12.48
C LEU A 235 -14.32 -7.27 -13.59
N LEU A 236 -15.44 -6.72 -14.07
CA LEU A 236 -16.37 -7.40 -14.99
C LEU A 236 -16.09 -7.11 -16.47
N ASP A 237 -15.35 -6.05 -16.78
CA ASP A 237 -14.91 -5.66 -18.12
C ASP A 237 -13.37 -5.53 -18.20
N ARG A 238 -12.83 -5.24 -19.39
CA ARG A 238 -11.47 -4.75 -19.57
C ARG A 238 -11.55 -3.34 -20.12
N ASP A 239 -11.25 -2.35 -19.30
CA ASP A 239 -11.20 -0.97 -19.77
C ASP A 239 -9.86 -0.67 -20.47
N ALA A 240 -9.88 0.32 -21.36
CA ALA A 240 -8.77 0.64 -22.25
C ALA A 240 -8.10 1.95 -21.84
N ALA A 241 -7.84 2.13 -20.54
CA ALA A 241 -7.30 3.35 -19.94
C ALA A 241 -6.04 3.84 -20.67
N VAL A 242 -6.07 5.09 -21.16
CA VAL A 242 -5.01 5.63 -22.02
C VAL A 242 -3.70 5.85 -21.25
N ASP A 243 -3.81 6.20 -19.98
CA ASP A 243 -2.72 6.26 -19.00
C ASP A 243 -2.01 4.89 -18.88
N GLU A 244 -2.77 3.79 -18.80
CA GLU A 244 -2.19 2.43 -18.78
C GLU A 244 -1.51 2.08 -20.11
N GLN A 245 -2.14 2.36 -21.25
CA GLN A 245 -1.57 2.06 -22.58
C GLN A 245 -0.19 2.69 -22.74
N VAL A 246 -0.07 3.98 -22.39
CA VAL A 246 1.17 4.73 -22.51
C VAL A 246 2.19 4.30 -21.46
N ALA A 247 1.78 3.98 -20.23
CA ALA A 247 2.67 3.46 -19.19
C ALA A 247 3.18 2.03 -19.50
N LEU A 248 2.36 1.19 -20.12
CA LEU A 248 2.74 -0.16 -20.56
C LEU A 248 3.80 -0.08 -21.66
N ALA A 249 3.60 0.78 -22.66
CA ALA A 249 4.59 1.07 -23.69
C ALA A 249 5.91 1.58 -23.07
N ALA A 250 5.82 2.49 -22.10
CA ALA A 250 6.97 3.02 -21.36
C ALA A 250 7.77 1.93 -20.61
N SER A 251 7.11 0.86 -20.17
CA SER A 251 7.76 -0.26 -19.49
C SER A 251 8.53 -1.21 -20.42
N PHE A 252 8.42 -1.10 -21.75
CA PHE A 252 8.88 -2.13 -22.69
C PHE A 252 10.41 -2.32 -22.73
N GLY A 253 10.88 -3.49 -22.30
CA GLY A 253 12.29 -3.82 -22.07
C GLY A 253 12.70 -3.75 -20.60
N PHE A 254 11.79 -3.28 -19.74
CA PHE A 254 11.87 -3.26 -18.28
C PHE A 254 10.59 -3.83 -17.64
N ALA A 255 9.70 -4.47 -18.42
CA ALA A 255 8.39 -4.89 -17.92
C ALA A 255 8.52 -6.11 -17.02
N ALA A 256 7.66 -6.22 -16.01
CA ALA A 256 7.76 -7.27 -15.00
C ALA A 256 7.81 -8.70 -15.57
N PRO A 257 8.66 -9.59 -15.02
CA PRO A 257 8.68 -11.01 -15.36
C PRO A 257 7.28 -11.63 -15.25
N LEU A 258 6.83 -12.29 -16.33
CA LEU A 258 5.48 -12.88 -16.41
C LEU A 258 5.16 -13.84 -15.27
N ASP A 259 6.19 -14.45 -14.68
CA ASP A 259 6.03 -15.49 -13.67
C ASP A 259 5.57 -14.96 -12.30
N ARG A 260 5.69 -13.66 -12.02
CA ARG A 260 5.37 -13.06 -10.70
C ARG A 260 4.46 -11.84 -10.74
N ARG A 261 3.86 -11.54 -11.90
CA ARG A 261 2.82 -10.52 -12.01
C ARG A 261 1.61 -10.88 -11.15
N ALA A 262 0.80 -9.87 -10.84
CA ALA A 262 -0.41 -10.00 -10.04
C ALA A 262 -1.35 -11.12 -10.54
N ASP A 263 -1.45 -11.31 -11.87
CA ASP A 263 -2.24 -12.37 -12.52
C ASP A 263 -1.74 -13.80 -12.25
N ARG A 264 -0.60 -13.96 -11.57
CA ARG A 264 -0.04 -15.24 -11.10
C ARG A 264 -0.07 -15.41 -9.58
N ILE A 265 -0.64 -14.44 -8.85
CA ILE A 265 -0.69 -14.39 -7.39
C ILE A 265 -2.16 -14.42 -6.94
N THR A 266 -2.46 -15.32 -5.99
CA THR A 266 -3.81 -15.45 -5.40
C THR A 266 -3.86 -14.92 -3.97
N VAL A 267 -4.89 -14.15 -3.65
CA VAL A 267 -5.25 -13.72 -2.29
C VAL A 267 -6.68 -14.20 -2.03
N GLU A 268 -6.90 -14.92 -0.92
CA GLU A 268 -8.17 -15.60 -0.62
C GLU A 268 -8.73 -16.48 -1.77
N GLY A 269 -7.82 -17.01 -2.62
CA GLY A 269 -8.18 -17.79 -3.82
C GLY A 269 -8.54 -16.97 -5.06
N LYS A 270 -8.64 -15.63 -4.93
CA LYS A 270 -8.94 -14.69 -6.02
C LYS A 270 -7.63 -14.22 -6.68
N LEU A 271 -7.60 -14.12 -8.00
CA LEU A 271 -6.45 -13.59 -8.74
C LEU A 271 -6.46 -12.06 -8.72
N LEU A 272 -5.27 -11.45 -8.83
CA LEU A 272 -5.09 -10.01 -8.88
C LEU A 272 -4.88 -9.51 -10.31
N ARG A 273 -5.41 -8.34 -10.67
CA ARG A 273 -5.14 -7.68 -11.96
C ARG A 273 -3.75 -7.05 -11.98
N PHE A 274 -3.01 -7.23 -13.09
CA PHE A 274 -1.75 -6.54 -13.35
C PHE A 274 -1.90 -5.44 -14.41
N SER A 275 -2.63 -5.73 -15.49
CA SER A 275 -2.93 -4.82 -16.60
C SER A 275 -4.17 -5.39 -17.30
N ASP A 276 -5.02 -4.52 -17.86
CA ASP A 276 -6.10 -4.97 -18.75
C ASP A 276 -5.76 -4.72 -20.23
N VAL A 277 -4.72 -3.92 -20.48
CA VAL A 277 -4.06 -3.76 -21.79
C VAL A 277 -2.90 -4.73 -21.97
N GLU A 278 -2.75 -5.32 -23.16
CA GLU A 278 -1.59 -6.12 -23.59
C GLU A 278 -0.67 -5.34 -24.55
N VAL A 279 0.60 -5.78 -24.65
CA VAL A 279 1.60 -5.17 -25.56
C VAL A 279 1.18 -5.23 -27.05
N THR A 280 0.29 -6.15 -27.41
CA THR A 280 -0.29 -6.28 -28.76
C THR A 280 -1.37 -5.25 -29.08
N GLU A 281 -1.83 -4.47 -28.10
CA GLU A 281 -2.89 -3.47 -28.24
C GLU A 281 -2.34 -2.03 -28.28
N LEU A 282 -1.02 -1.90 -28.31
CA LEU A 282 -0.29 -0.63 -28.42
C LEU A 282 -0.36 -0.06 -29.85
N ALA A 283 -0.39 1.27 -29.96
CA ALA A 283 -0.53 1.99 -31.22
C ALA A 283 0.80 2.21 -31.95
N ALA A 284 1.91 2.18 -31.21
CA ALA A 284 3.28 2.14 -31.72
C ALA A 284 4.02 0.89 -31.22
N ASP A 285 4.97 0.40 -32.02
CA ASP A 285 5.94 -0.60 -31.57
C ASP A 285 6.94 0.07 -30.59
N PRO A 286 6.96 -0.30 -29.29
CA PRO A 286 7.85 0.35 -28.33
C PRO A 286 9.32 -0.09 -28.47
N SER A 287 9.63 -1.08 -29.32
CA SER A 287 11.00 -1.42 -29.72
C SER A 287 11.53 -0.48 -30.81
N ALA A 288 10.63 0.13 -31.59
CA ALA A 288 10.93 1.07 -32.68
C ALA A 288 10.81 2.56 -32.26
N ALA A 289 10.63 2.86 -30.96
CA ALA A 289 10.52 4.22 -30.46
C ALA A 289 11.78 5.06 -30.78
N PRO A 290 11.64 6.31 -31.27
CA PRO A 290 12.78 7.15 -31.60
C PRO A 290 13.56 7.53 -30.33
N ALA A 291 14.89 7.66 -30.43
CA ALA A 291 15.71 8.06 -29.29
C ALA A 291 15.24 9.42 -28.71
N PHE A 292 15.28 9.57 -27.38
CA PHE A 292 14.75 10.75 -26.67
C PHE A 292 15.30 12.10 -27.20
N GLY A 293 16.60 12.17 -27.49
CA GLY A 293 17.26 13.35 -28.07
C GLY A 293 16.92 13.63 -29.54
N ALA A 294 16.16 12.74 -30.19
CA ALA A 294 15.66 12.86 -31.56
C ALA A 294 14.13 13.03 -31.62
N LEU A 295 13.46 13.24 -30.47
CA LEU A 295 12.05 13.64 -30.44
C LEU A 295 11.88 15.00 -31.15
N PRO A 296 10.81 15.21 -31.95
CA PRO A 296 10.60 16.47 -32.66
C PRO A 296 10.58 17.68 -31.72
N ALA A 297 11.21 18.79 -32.14
CA ALA A 297 11.19 20.04 -31.37
C ALA A 297 9.74 20.48 -31.09
N GLY A 298 9.46 20.85 -29.84
CA GLY A 298 8.10 21.20 -29.40
C GLY A 298 7.20 20.01 -29.02
N THR A 299 7.69 18.76 -29.01
CA THR A 299 6.91 17.60 -28.51
C THR A 299 6.55 17.72 -27.02
N GLY A 300 7.39 18.38 -26.23
CA GLY A 300 7.24 18.53 -24.78
C GLY A 300 8.56 18.94 -24.13
N ALA A 301 8.60 18.99 -22.81
CA ALA A 301 9.79 19.37 -22.03
C ALA A 301 9.91 18.55 -20.73
N LEU A 302 11.14 18.44 -20.23
CA LEU A 302 11.36 18.10 -18.82
C LEU A 302 10.88 19.26 -17.95
N ILE A 303 10.24 18.95 -16.83
CA ILE A 303 9.68 19.95 -15.91
C ILE A 303 10.22 19.79 -14.49
N ALA A 304 10.42 20.90 -13.81
CA ALA A 304 10.70 20.89 -12.38
C ALA A 304 9.41 20.61 -11.60
N VAL A 305 9.51 19.86 -10.50
CA VAL A 305 8.40 19.59 -9.58
C VAL A 305 8.84 19.96 -8.16
N THR A 306 8.16 20.96 -7.59
CA THR A 306 8.50 21.59 -6.31
C THR A 306 8.64 20.57 -5.19
N GLY A 307 9.85 20.44 -4.63
CA GLY A 307 10.14 19.49 -3.54
C GLY A 307 10.32 18.03 -3.97
N TYR A 308 10.48 17.75 -5.27
CA TYR A 308 10.73 16.42 -5.85
C TYR A 308 11.89 16.38 -6.86
N THR A 309 12.14 17.46 -7.60
CA THR A 309 13.29 17.59 -8.53
C THR A 309 14.03 18.91 -8.33
N ASP A 310 15.21 19.03 -8.94
CA ASP A 310 15.87 20.34 -9.10
C ASP A 310 15.11 21.23 -10.11
N ASP A 311 15.40 22.52 -10.06
CA ASP A 311 15.12 23.52 -11.09
C ASP A 311 16.46 24.21 -11.45
N PRO A 312 16.95 24.18 -12.71
CA PRO A 312 16.34 23.55 -13.88
C PRO A 312 16.34 22.01 -13.83
N PRO A 313 15.29 21.34 -14.35
CA PRO A 313 15.12 19.90 -14.25
C PRO A 313 16.18 19.13 -15.05
N GLN A 314 16.66 18.02 -14.48
CA GLN A 314 17.72 17.17 -15.06
C GLN A 314 17.24 15.72 -15.21
N LEU A 315 17.74 15.03 -16.22
CA LEU A 315 17.67 13.56 -16.30
C LEU A 315 18.70 12.95 -15.36
N ARG A 316 18.27 12.00 -14.52
CA ARG A 316 19.15 11.35 -13.53
C ARG A 316 19.22 9.83 -13.77
N ALA A 317 20.32 9.21 -13.33
CA ALA A 317 20.37 7.77 -13.09
C ALA A 317 19.80 7.47 -11.70
N GLY A 318 19.22 6.29 -11.51
CA GLY A 318 18.70 5.82 -10.24
C GLY A 318 19.75 5.15 -9.35
N THR A 319 19.40 4.95 -8.08
CA THR A 319 20.25 4.24 -7.12
C THR A 319 20.10 2.72 -7.25
N ALA A 320 21.20 1.98 -7.06
CA ALA A 320 21.17 0.52 -7.03
C ALA A 320 20.63 0.02 -5.68
N PHE A 321 19.65 -0.89 -5.72
CA PHE A 321 19.06 -1.46 -4.51
C PHE A 321 20.06 -2.34 -3.75
N ALA A 322 19.81 -2.55 -2.46
CA ALA A 322 20.72 -3.21 -1.52
C ALA A 322 22.08 -2.49 -1.30
N GLN A 323 22.30 -1.31 -1.90
CA GLN A 323 23.50 -0.48 -1.72
C GLN A 323 23.22 0.74 -0.83
N PRO A 324 24.24 1.28 -0.11
CA PRO A 324 24.11 2.48 0.73
C PRO A 324 23.48 3.70 0.02
N GLY A 325 23.77 3.91 -1.26
CA GLY A 325 23.22 5.04 -2.03
C GLY A 325 21.70 5.04 -2.13
N SER A 326 21.06 3.86 -2.08
CA SER A 326 19.60 3.73 -2.05
C SER A 326 18.98 3.94 -0.65
N GLY A 327 19.81 4.03 0.40
CA GLY A 327 19.36 4.07 1.79
C GLY A 327 18.86 2.73 2.33
N ILE A 328 18.92 1.64 1.56
CA ILE A 328 18.47 0.32 1.96
C ILE A 328 19.55 -0.71 1.60
N ARG A 329 20.11 -1.38 2.60
CA ARG A 329 21.18 -2.38 2.40
C ARG A 329 21.15 -3.50 3.45
N PRO A 330 21.87 -4.61 3.24
CA PRO A 330 22.08 -5.62 4.28
C PRO A 330 22.65 -5.02 5.57
N ALA A 331 22.18 -5.55 6.70
CA ALA A 331 22.75 -5.32 8.02
C ALA A 331 24.20 -5.84 8.08
N VAL A 332 25.01 -5.28 8.98
CA VAL A 332 26.40 -5.74 9.21
C VAL A 332 26.61 -6.07 10.69
N GLY A 333 27.32 -7.16 10.94
CA GLY A 333 27.52 -7.69 12.30
C GLY A 333 26.34 -8.53 12.81
N ALA A 334 26.64 -9.43 13.76
CA ALA A 334 25.62 -10.07 14.58
C ALA A 334 24.98 -9.04 15.54
N PRO A 335 23.72 -9.24 15.99
CA PRO A 335 22.83 -10.38 15.74
C PRO A 335 21.96 -10.25 14.47
N PHE A 336 22.02 -9.12 13.75
CA PHE A 336 21.14 -8.82 12.62
C PHE A 336 21.60 -9.44 11.29
N ALA A 337 22.88 -9.36 10.93
CA ALA A 337 23.37 -9.92 9.66
C ALA A 337 23.16 -11.46 9.58
N SER A 338 23.24 -12.14 10.72
CA SER A 338 22.93 -13.58 10.88
C SER A 338 21.46 -13.96 10.63
N ARG A 339 20.56 -12.99 10.45
CA ARG A 339 19.13 -13.18 10.13
C ARG A 339 18.77 -12.69 8.72
N ASP A 340 19.77 -12.46 7.86
CA ASP A 340 19.62 -11.88 6.51
C ASP A 340 18.84 -10.54 6.51
N ALA A 341 19.01 -9.78 7.60
CA ALA A 341 18.32 -8.54 7.85
C ALA A 341 18.87 -7.38 7.01
N PHE A 342 18.02 -6.38 6.78
CA PHE A 342 18.32 -5.14 6.06
C PHE A 342 18.05 -3.93 6.96
N TRP A 343 18.85 -2.88 6.80
CA TRP A 343 18.73 -1.61 7.52
C TRP A 343 18.34 -0.47 6.58
N LEU A 344 17.67 0.53 7.16
CA LEU A 344 17.58 1.87 6.57
C LEU A 344 18.84 2.63 6.96
N VAL A 345 19.56 3.20 5.97
CA VAL A 345 20.79 3.96 6.20
C VAL A 345 20.70 5.38 5.64
N ASP A 346 21.50 6.27 6.20
CA ASP A 346 21.63 7.66 5.77
C ASP A 346 22.75 7.84 4.71
N ALA A 347 23.02 9.09 4.32
CA ALA A 347 24.09 9.43 3.38
C ALA A 347 25.51 9.19 3.95
N ALA A 348 25.66 9.01 5.27
CA ALA A 348 26.90 8.59 5.91
C ALA A 348 26.99 7.05 6.07
N ASN A 349 26.02 6.30 5.53
CA ASN A 349 25.90 4.83 5.62
C ASN A 349 25.67 4.31 7.06
N ALA A 350 25.28 5.18 8.00
CA ALA A 350 24.90 4.83 9.36
C ALA A 350 23.45 4.32 9.40
N ASN A 351 23.13 3.42 10.32
CA ASN A 351 21.74 2.96 10.51
C ASN A 351 20.90 4.12 11.07
N ARG A 352 19.77 4.42 10.40
CA ARG A 352 18.85 5.50 10.78
C ARG A 352 18.01 5.16 12.02
N TYR A 353 17.71 3.87 12.23
CA TYR A 353 16.86 3.39 13.32
C TYR A 353 17.43 2.09 13.95
N PRO A 354 18.64 2.13 14.54
CA PRO A 354 19.14 1.04 15.37
C PRO A 354 18.26 0.90 16.62
N PRO A 355 18.28 -0.26 17.31
CA PRO A 355 17.59 -0.42 18.59
C PRO A 355 18.03 0.66 19.60
N GLN A 356 17.07 1.34 20.22
CA GLN A 356 17.27 2.35 21.25
C GLN A 356 16.31 2.11 22.42
N ALA A 357 16.66 2.63 23.60
CA ALA A 357 15.76 2.65 24.75
C ALA A 357 14.75 3.80 24.64
N ASP A 358 13.52 3.57 25.10
CA ASP A 358 12.50 4.61 25.23
C ASP A 358 12.79 5.52 26.44
N ALA A 359 12.79 6.82 26.22
CA ALA A 359 12.99 7.82 27.27
C ALA A 359 11.68 8.40 27.83
N SER A 360 10.51 8.05 27.26
CA SER A 360 9.24 8.73 27.49
C SER A 360 8.41 8.20 28.67
N ALA A 361 8.56 6.93 29.06
CA ALA A 361 7.71 6.26 30.07
C ALA A 361 8.44 5.96 31.41
N GLY A 362 9.61 6.56 31.65
CA GLY A 362 10.36 6.41 32.89
C GLY A 362 10.74 4.96 33.21
N ALA A 363 10.51 4.52 34.45
CA ALA A 363 10.84 3.15 34.89
C ALA A 363 10.01 2.04 34.20
N ALA A 364 8.98 2.40 33.42
CA ALA A 364 8.17 1.48 32.64
C ALA A 364 8.50 1.49 31.13
N SER A 365 9.49 2.26 30.68
CA SER A 365 9.95 2.30 29.29
C SER A 365 10.46 0.96 28.73
N LEU A 366 10.42 0.80 27.40
CA LEU A 366 11.17 -0.24 26.69
C LEU A 366 12.67 0.03 26.76
N THR A 367 13.46 -0.97 27.13
CA THR A 367 14.93 -0.90 27.08
C THR A 367 15.46 -1.22 25.68
N GLN A 368 16.68 -0.78 25.37
CA GLN A 368 17.34 -1.11 24.10
C GLN A 368 17.44 -2.62 23.84
N ALA A 369 17.67 -3.41 24.89
CA ALA A 369 17.76 -4.87 24.80
C ALA A 369 16.39 -5.52 24.48
N GLU A 370 15.30 -4.98 25.03
CA GLU A 370 13.94 -5.41 24.71
C GLU A 370 13.56 -5.05 23.26
N VAL A 371 13.93 -3.85 22.79
CA VAL A 371 13.71 -3.43 21.39
C VAL A 371 14.53 -4.28 20.41
N GLU A 372 15.78 -4.60 20.74
CA GLU A 372 16.59 -5.54 19.95
C GLU A 372 15.94 -6.94 19.94
N ALA A 373 15.54 -7.47 21.10
CA ALA A 373 14.87 -8.76 21.19
C ALA A 373 13.57 -8.82 20.38
N LEU A 374 12.76 -7.75 20.39
CA LEU A 374 11.54 -7.64 19.58
C LEU A 374 11.84 -7.73 18.07
N LEU A 375 12.81 -6.95 17.59
CA LEU A 375 13.19 -6.92 16.18
C LEU A 375 13.79 -8.26 15.72
N LEU A 376 14.61 -8.91 16.56
CA LEU A 376 15.22 -10.21 16.25
C LEU A 376 14.20 -11.35 16.24
N ASN A 377 13.28 -11.41 17.21
CA ASN A 377 12.26 -12.46 17.26
C ASN A 377 11.23 -12.30 16.15
N ALA A 378 10.84 -11.06 15.80
CA ALA A 378 9.99 -10.80 14.64
C ALA A 378 10.68 -11.21 13.32
N LEU A 379 11.98 -10.94 13.15
CA LEU A 379 12.76 -11.46 12.01
C LEU A 379 12.77 -13.00 11.96
N ASP A 380 12.91 -13.68 13.11
CA ASP A 380 12.90 -15.15 13.16
C ASP A 380 11.52 -15.74 12.82
N VAL A 381 10.43 -15.06 13.16
CA VAL A 381 9.07 -15.45 12.71
C VAL A 381 8.93 -15.19 11.21
N ALA A 382 9.36 -14.04 10.70
CA ALA A 382 9.26 -13.68 9.28
C ALA A 382 10.06 -14.61 8.37
N ASN A 383 11.30 -14.93 8.74
CA ASN A 383 12.18 -15.84 8.01
C ASN A 383 11.63 -17.29 7.98
N ALA A 384 10.82 -17.68 8.97
CA ALA A 384 10.12 -18.97 8.98
C ALA A 384 8.77 -18.93 8.24
N ALA A 385 8.10 -17.78 8.19
CA ALA A 385 6.74 -17.64 7.67
C ALA A 385 6.65 -17.92 6.17
N ARG A 386 5.62 -18.65 5.74
CA ARG A 386 5.28 -18.82 4.32
C ARG A 386 4.68 -17.53 3.78
N ALA A 387 5.30 -16.96 2.75
CA ALA A 387 4.73 -15.85 2.00
C ALA A 387 3.37 -16.22 1.39
N GLN A 388 2.42 -15.29 1.40
CA GLN A 388 1.16 -15.39 0.65
C GLN A 388 1.33 -14.82 -0.77
N ILE A 389 2.02 -13.68 -0.88
CA ILE A 389 2.01 -12.86 -2.10
C ILE A 389 3.32 -12.86 -2.88
N ARG A 390 4.15 -13.90 -2.73
CA ARG A 390 5.46 -14.04 -3.40
C ARG A 390 5.58 -15.34 -4.17
N ARG A 391 6.30 -15.31 -5.30
CA ARG A 391 6.74 -16.50 -6.05
C ARG A 391 8.28 -16.57 -6.07
N PRO A 392 8.90 -17.77 -6.13
CA PRO A 392 8.26 -19.09 -6.08
C PRO A 392 7.58 -19.38 -4.73
N VAL A 393 6.54 -20.21 -4.75
CA VAL A 393 5.80 -20.63 -3.56
C VAL A 393 6.74 -21.41 -2.62
N GLY A 394 6.61 -21.18 -1.31
CA GLY A 394 7.58 -21.65 -0.31
C GLY A 394 8.72 -20.66 -0.02
N SER A 395 8.67 -19.46 -0.59
CA SER A 395 9.50 -18.34 -0.15
C SER A 395 9.15 -17.90 1.27
N ALA A 396 10.13 -17.35 1.99
CA ALA A 396 9.89 -16.66 3.26
C ALA A 396 9.08 -15.36 3.02
N ALA A 397 8.28 -14.96 4.01
CA ALA A 397 7.54 -13.71 3.99
C ALA A 397 8.51 -12.51 4.02
N ALA A 398 8.23 -11.46 3.23
CA ALA A 398 9.14 -10.34 3.09
C ALA A 398 8.54 -9.03 3.65
N VAL A 399 8.98 -8.63 4.84
CA VAL A 399 8.35 -7.56 5.64
C VAL A 399 9.33 -6.54 6.21
N THR A 400 8.83 -5.33 6.46
CA THR A 400 9.45 -4.37 7.38
C THR A 400 8.81 -4.49 8.76
N ILE A 401 9.61 -4.39 9.81
CA ILE A 401 9.21 -4.45 11.22
C ILE A 401 9.64 -3.13 11.87
N SER A 402 8.70 -2.47 12.56
CA SER A 402 8.91 -1.22 13.27
C SER A 402 8.46 -1.34 14.74
N VAL A 403 9.27 -0.82 15.67
CA VAL A 403 8.94 -0.74 17.11
C VAL A 403 8.90 0.72 17.54
N VAL A 404 7.85 1.09 18.29
CA VAL A 404 7.67 2.44 18.86
C VAL A 404 7.52 2.42 20.38
N GLY A 405 8.00 3.48 21.02
CA GLY A 405 7.84 3.75 22.45
C GLY A 405 6.47 4.32 22.80
N PHE A 406 6.23 4.59 24.08
CA PHE A 406 4.92 5.00 24.57
C PHE A 406 4.42 6.34 23.97
N ASP A 407 5.32 7.25 23.62
CA ASP A 407 5.00 8.52 22.94
C ASP A 407 4.84 8.41 21.40
N GLY A 408 5.06 7.24 20.82
CA GLY A 408 5.02 7.01 19.36
C GLY A 408 6.35 7.27 18.63
N ARG A 409 7.45 7.55 19.32
CA ARG A 409 8.80 7.60 18.73
C ARG A 409 9.24 6.24 18.23
N VAL A 410 9.95 6.24 17.10
CA VAL A 410 10.63 5.06 16.56
C VAL A 410 11.80 4.67 17.46
N LEU A 411 11.78 3.44 17.99
CA LEU A 411 12.87 2.86 18.78
C LEU A 411 13.77 1.94 17.96
N GLY A 412 13.29 1.48 16.81
CA GLY A 412 14.08 0.70 15.85
C GLY A 412 13.23 0.22 14.66
N VAL A 413 13.89 0.06 13.51
CA VAL A 413 13.28 -0.47 12.28
C VAL A 413 14.23 -1.48 11.67
N VAL A 414 13.72 -2.65 11.29
CA VAL A 414 14.48 -3.66 10.56
C VAL A 414 13.64 -4.28 9.45
N ARG A 415 14.30 -4.76 8.40
CA ARG A 415 13.65 -5.37 7.25
C ARG A 415 14.18 -6.78 7.03
N THR A 416 13.34 -7.68 6.55
CA THR A 416 13.84 -8.87 5.86
C THR A 416 14.43 -8.47 4.51
N ARG A 417 15.20 -9.37 3.92
CA ARG A 417 15.55 -9.34 2.50
C ARG A 417 14.31 -9.12 1.62
N ASP A 418 14.44 -8.20 0.66
CA ASP A 418 13.45 -7.94 -0.41
C ASP A 418 12.00 -7.67 0.06
N ALA A 419 11.82 -7.16 1.28
CA ALA A 419 10.54 -6.60 1.70
C ALA A 419 10.12 -5.46 0.73
N PRO A 420 8.88 -5.42 0.22
CA PRO A 420 8.36 -4.28 -0.53
C PRO A 420 8.54 -2.95 0.23
N ILE A 421 8.81 -1.87 -0.50
CA ILE A 421 9.21 -0.60 0.14
C ILE A 421 8.04 0.13 0.79
N PHE A 422 6.81 -0.06 0.30
CA PHE A 422 5.60 0.49 0.96
C PHE A 422 5.50 0.08 2.43
N GLY A 423 5.90 -1.16 2.74
CA GLY A 423 5.88 -1.71 4.09
C GLY A 423 6.74 -0.94 5.09
N THR A 424 7.71 -0.14 4.63
CA THR A 424 8.62 0.62 5.49
C THR A 424 7.89 1.68 6.33
N ASP A 425 6.99 2.44 5.71
CA ASP A 425 6.19 3.47 6.40
C ASP A 425 4.93 2.86 7.01
N VAL A 426 4.31 1.90 6.32
CA VAL A 426 3.10 1.20 6.79
C VAL A 426 3.34 0.38 8.06
N SER A 427 4.49 -0.28 8.23
CA SER A 427 4.80 -0.99 9.48
C SER A 427 4.85 -0.03 10.68
N LEU A 428 5.36 1.18 10.49
CA LEU A 428 5.37 2.24 11.49
C LEU A 428 3.95 2.79 11.76
N GLN A 429 3.15 3.00 10.72
CA GLN A 429 1.73 3.39 10.88
C GLN A 429 0.96 2.34 11.69
N LYS A 430 1.12 1.05 11.40
CA LYS A 430 0.46 -0.05 12.12
C LYS A 430 0.89 -0.11 13.60
N ALA A 431 2.19 0.03 13.88
CA ALA A 431 2.74 0.09 15.24
C ALA A 431 2.13 1.25 16.04
N ARG A 432 2.07 2.43 15.42
CA ARG A 432 1.48 3.65 15.98
C ARG A 432 -0.03 3.57 16.17
N THR A 433 -0.74 2.91 15.25
CA THR A 433 -2.19 2.72 15.34
C THR A 433 -2.55 1.83 16.53
N ALA A 434 -1.88 0.69 16.67
CA ALA A 434 -2.10 -0.24 17.77
C ALA A 434 -1.75 0.40 19.14
N LEU A 435 -0.68 1.20 19.19
CA LEU A 435 -0.36 2.03 20.35
C LEU A 435 -1.44 3.07 20.64
N LEU A 436 -1.75 3.96 19.69
CA LEU A 436 -2.65 5.11 19.85
C LEU A 436 -4.01 4.70 20.41
N PHE A 437 -4.67 3.72 19.80
CA PHE A 437 -6.02 3.31 20.20
C PHE A 437 -6.06 2.59 21.55
N SER A 438 -4.94 1.98 21.99
CA SER A 438 -4.85 1.29 23.28
C SER A 438 -4.60 2.22 24.48
N ARG A 439 -4.43 3.54 24.27
CA ARG A 439 -4.10 4.49 25.35
C ARG A 439 -5.34 4.97 26.11
N ASN A 440 -5.20 5.12 27.43
CA ASN A 440 -6.23 5.69 28.31
C ASN A 440 -6.53 7.19 28.06
N ASP A 441 -5.79 7.86 27.19
CA ASP A 441 -6.04 9.24 26.75
C ASP A 441 -6.36 9.34 25.24
N ALA A 442 -6.53 8.23 24.53
CA ALA A 442 -6.72 8.20 23.07
C ALA A 442 -7.88 9.09 22.61
N GLY A 443 -9.03 8.99 23.28
CA GLY A 443 -10.21 9.81 22.97
C GLY A 443 -10.01 11.30 23.27
N ALA A 444 -9.19 11.65 24.26
CA ALA A 444 -8.86 13.04 24.58
C ALA A 444 -7.85 13.62 23.57
N LEU A 445 -6.81 12.85 23.23
CA LEU A 445 -5.83 13.20 22.20
C LEU A 445 -6.49 13.44 20.85
N LEU A 446 -7.33 12.50 20.39
CA LEU A 446 -8.12 12.66 19.16
C LEU A 446 -8.98 13.92 19.22
N THR A 447 -9.75 14.13 20.29
CA THR A 447 -10.60 15.33 20.44
C THR A 447 -9.83 16.65 20.47
N SER A 448 -8.53 16.65 20.82
CA SER A 448 -7.67 17.84 20.83
C SER A 448 -7.06 18.23 19.47
N LEU A 449 -7.18 17.38 18.46
CA LEU A 449 -6.62 17.63 17.13
C LEU A 449 -7.45 18.65 16.33
N PRO A 450 -6.82 19.41 15.41
CA PRO A 450 -7.55 20.24 14.45
C PRO A 450 -8.56 19.41 13.64
N PRO A 451 -9.71 19.99 13.27
CA PRO A 451 -10.65 19.34 12.36
C PRO A 451 -10.05 19.18 10.96
N ALA A 452 -10.53 18.20 10.19
CA ALA A 452 -10.28 18.15 8.75
C ALA A 452 -11.15 19.24 8.09
N GLY A 453 -10.50 20.25 7.51
CA GLY A 453 -11.17 21.35 6.79
C GLY A 453 -11.30 21.01 5.32
N TYR A 454 -12.33 20.25 4.95
CA TYR A 454 -12.52 19.80 3.56
C TYR A 454 -12.64 20.99 2.62
N LEU A 455 -11.94 20.94 1.48
CA LEU A 455 -12.00 21.95 0.43
C LEU A 455 -13.22 21.75 -0.47
N GLN A 456 -13.67 22.82 -1.11
CA GLN A 456 -14.65 22.76 -2.19
C GLN A 456 -14.02 22.12 -3.45
N PRO A 457 -14.71 21.19 -4.14
CA PRO A 457 -14.15 20.45 -5.29
C PRO A 457 -13.59 21.32 -6.42
N ASP A 458 -14.29 22.40 -6.76
CA ASP A 458 -13.91 23.36 -7.80
C ASP A 458 -14.09 24.78 -7.30
N VAL A 459 -12.99 25.52 -7.18
CA VAL A 459 -12.94 26.99 -7.13
C VAL A 459 -11.51 27.44 -7.45
N ASN A 460 -11.39 28.57 -8.14
CA ASN A 460 -10.10 29.22 -8.46
C ASN A 460 -9.40 29.87 -7.23
N ALA A 461 -9.89 29.59 -6.03
CA ALA A 461 -9.22 29.82 -4.75
C ALA A 461 -9.74 28.77 -3.74
N PRO A 462 -8.90 28.06 -2.97
CA PRO A 462 -9.36 26.98 -2.11
C PRO A 462 -10.24 27.49 -0.95
N ALA A 463 -11.55 27.37 -1.11
CA ALA A 463 -12.55 27.65 -0.08
C ALA A 463 -12.91 26.37 0.69
N GLU A 464 -13.29 26.51 1.95
CA GLU A 464 -13.75 25.40 2.79
C GLU A 464 -15.19 24.99 2.44
N LEU A 465 -15.42 23.68 2.36
CA LEU A 465 -16.72 23.03 2.21
C LEU A 465 -17.29 22.62 3.58
N ARG A 466 -16.50 21.92 4.41
CA ARG A 466 -16.99 21.31 5.66
C ARG A 466 -15.92 21.05 6.72
N ARG A 467 -16.27 21.42 7.96
CA ARG A 467 -15.81 20.89 9.27
C ARG A 467 -16.02 19.39 9.49
N VAL A 468 -14.99 18.58 9.71
CA VAL A 468 -15.13 17.29 10.42
C VAL A 468 -14.24 17.30 11.66
N ALA A 469 -14.82 17.10 12.86
CA ALA A 469 -14.06 17.11 14.11
C ALA A 469 -13.60 15.70 14.47
N MET A 470 -12.35 15.55 14.93
CA MET A 470 -11.81 14.24 15.31
C MET A 470 -12.55 13.62 16.51
N GLY A 471 -13.19 14.45 17.34
CA GLY A 471 -14.09 14.03 18.43
C GLY A 471 -15.40 13.38 17.96
N ASP A 472 -15.80 13.56 16.69
CA ASP A 472 -16.99 12.92 16.12
C ASP A 472 -16.79 11.39 16.06
N TYR A 473 -15.60 10.95 15.65
CA TYR A 473 -15.18 9.54 15.63
C TYR A 473 -15.07 8.93 17.05
N VAL A 474 -14.60 9.72 18.03
CA VAL A 474 -14.57 9.31 19.45
C VAL A 474 -16.00 9.11 19.98
N THR A 475 -16.93 9.98 19.58
CA THR A 475 -18.35 9.87 19.92
C THR A 475 -18.99 8.65 19.25
N ALA A 476 -18.69 8.39 17.98
CA ALA A 476 -19.16 7.21 17.26
C ALA A 476 -18.64 5.89 17.86
N MET A 477 -17.37 5.83 18.27
CA MET A 477 -16.80 4.66 18.96
C MET A 477 -17.53 4.35 20.26
N ARG A 478 -17.77 5.37 21.10
CA ARG A 478 -18.51 5.24 22.37
C ARG A 478 -19.96 4.80 22.13
N ALA A 479 -20.60 5.32 21.09
CA ALA A 479 -21.96 4.95 20.70
C ALA A 479 -22.05 3.49 20.21
N LEU A 480 -21.09 3.00 19.41
CA LEU A 480 -21.06 1.60 18.96
C LEU A 480 -20.86 0.63 20.13
N LEU A 481 -19.91 0.95 21.02
CA LEU A 481 -19.52 0.07 22.13
C LEU A 481 -20.49 0.12 23.32
N GLY A 482 -21.41 1.07 23.35
CA GLY A 482 -22.34 1.28 24.46
C GLY A 482 -21.66 1.81 25.75
N ASP A 483 -20.41 2.25 25.65
CA ASP A 483 -19.60 2.71 26.78
C ASP A 483 -19.07 4.14 26.55
N ALA A 484 -19.34 5.02 27.51
CA ALA A 484 -18.85 6.39 27.50
C ALA A 484 -17.35 6.50 27.87
N ALA A 485 -16.77 5.48 28.50
CA ALA A 485 -15.35 5.41 28.82
C ALA A 485 -14.48 4.92 27.65
N ALA A 486 -15.06 4.39 26.57
CA ALA A 486 -14.31 3.89 25.42
C ALA A 486 -13.31 4.93 24.86
N LEU A 487 -12.12 4.44 24.50
CA LEU A 487 -10.91 5.23 24.19
C LEU A 487 -10.32 6.00 25.40
N ALA A 488 -10.71 5.60 26.60
CA ALA A 488 -10.09 5.98 27.89
C ALA A 488 -10.13 4.82 28.93
N ASP A 489 -10.68 3.68 28.53
CA ASP A 489 -11.03 2.48 29.31
C ASP A 489 -9.85 1.50 29.50
N GLY A 490 -8.82 1.59 28.66
CA GLY A 490 -7.64 0.73 28.70
C GLY A 490 -7.77 -0.59 27.94
N THR A 491 -8.81 -0.76 27.10
CA THR A 491 -8.87 -1.85 26.12
C THR A 491 -7.69 -1.75 25.15
N ALA A 492 -7.05 -2.89 24.89
CA ALA A 492 -5.98 -3.05 23.92
C ALA A 492 -6.56 -3.33 22.52
N TYR A 493 -6.22 -2.48 21.55
CA TYR A 493 -6.70 -2.58 20.17
C TYR A 493 -5.54 -3.00 19.25
N GLY A 494 -5.74 -4.07 18.49
CA GLY A 494 -4.85 -4.42 17.38
C GLY A 494 -5.15 -3.58 16.15
N ALA A 495 -4.20 -3.45 15.22
CA ALA A 495 -4.43 -2.76 13.94
C ALA A 495 -5.54 -3.44 13.11
N ARG A 496 -5.72 -4.77 13.24
CA ARG A 496 -6.89 -5.48 12.67
C ARG A 496 -8.21 -5.01 13.29
N THR A 497 -8.25 -4.75 14.60
CA THR A 497 -9.45 -4.31 15.31
C THR A 497 -9.84 -2.89 14.89
N VAL A 498 -8.87 -1.97 14.87
CA VAL A 498 -9.06 -0.60 14.35
C VAL A 498 -9.50 -0.65 12.89
N GLY A 499 -8.90 -1.53 12.09
CA GLY A 499 -9.31 -1.79 10.72
C GLY A 499 -10.76 -2.26 10.58
N ASN A 500 -11.24 -3.16 11.45
CA ASN A 500 -12.63 -3.58 11.48
C ASN A 500 -13.58 -2.40 11.77
N PHE A 501 -13.21 -1.48 12.66
CA PHE A 501 -13.99 -0.26 12.95
C PHE A 501 -13.91 0.83 11.86
N ALA A 502 -12.98 0.70 10.91
CA ALA A 502 -12.77 1.65 9.80
C ALA A 502 -13.32 1.16 8.44
N ARG A 503 -14.19 0.13 8.45
CA ARG A 503 -14.84 -0.39 7.24
C ARG A 503 -16.11 0.39 6.89
N PRO A 504 -16.45 0.59 5.58
CA PRO A 504 -17.73 1.17 5.15
C PRO A 504 -18.94 0.28 5.47
N PHE A 505 -18.70 -0.98 5.80
CA PHE A 505 -19.68 -1.96 6.28
C PHE A 505 -19.17 -2.55 7.59
N PHE A 506 -19.95 -2.45 8.67
CA PHE A 506 -19.63 -3.01 9.98
C PHE A 506 -20.75 -3.96 10.45
N PRO A 507 -20.48 -5.26 10.69
CA PRO A 507 -19.20 -5.96 10.47
C PRO A 507 -18.79 -5.98 8.99
N ASP A 508 -17.51 -6.25 8.74
CA ASP A 508 -16.99 -6.30 7.36
C ASP A 508 -17.72 -7.36 6.52
N GLY A 509 -18.05 -6.99 5.28
CA GLY A 509 -18.91 -7.78 4.38
C GLY A 509 -20.41 -7.78 4.71
N VAL A 510 -20.86 -7.21 5.82
CA VAL A 510 -22.31 -7.13 6.14
C VAL A 510 -22.92 -5.88 5.52
N VAL A 511 -23.41 -6.03 4.28
CA VAL A 511 -23.94 -4.94 3.42
C VAL A 511 -24.95 -4.01 4.12
N ASN A 512 -25.77 -4.53 5.04
CA ASN A 512 -26.80 -3.76 5.77
C ASN A 512 -26.37 -3.31 7.18
N GLY A 513 -25.09 -3.46 7.56
CA GLY A 513 -24.61 -3.14 8.91
C GLY A 513 -24.46 -1.65 9.22
N GLY A 514 -24.42 -0.80 8.18
CA GLY A 514 -23.96 0.59 8.30
C GLY A 514 -22.43 0.68 8.35
N ALA A 515 -21.90 1.90 8.41
CA ALA A 515 -20.45 2.11 8.46
C ALA A 515 -19.88 1.93 9.88
N GLY A 516 -18.62 1.48 9.95
CA GLY A 516 -17.88 1.45 11.20
C GLY A 516 -17.61 2.86 11.75
N PRO A 517 -17.44 3.00 13.07
CA PRO A 517 -17.36 4.29 13.76
C PRO A 517 -16.10 5.12 13.46
N LEU A 518 -15.13 4.56 12.73
CA LEU A 518 -13.94 5.26 12.23
C LEU A 518 -14.00 5.51 10.71
N ALA A 519 -15.05 5.02 10.04
CA ALA A 519 -15.26 5.16 8.60
C ALA A 519 -16.23 6.30 8.27
N LYS A 520 -16.26 6.72 7.00
CA LYS A 520 -17.38 7.49 6.46
C LYS A 520 -18.61 6.61 6.18
N PRO A 521 -19.84 7.18 6.27
CA PRO A 521 -21.06 6.51 5.81
C PRO A 521 -21.13 6.42 4.28
N GLN A 522 -22.03 5.57 3.76
CA GLN A 522 -22.34 5.48 2.33
C GLN A 522 -22.66 6.86 1.73
N GLY A 523 -22.13 7.17 0.55
CA GLY A 523 -22.25 8.48 -0.10
C GLY A 523 -21.24 9.54 0.38
N GLN A 524 -20.56 9.30 1.51
CA GLN A 524 -19.36 10.05 1.93
C GLN A 524 -18.09 9.19 1.90
N TRP A 525 -18.22 7.86 1.88
CA TRP A 525 -17.10 6.92 1.78
C TRP A 525 -16.65 6.69 0.34
N SER A 526 -15.33 6.72 0.16
CA SER A 526 -14.64 6.17 -1.00
C SER A 526 -13.22 5.76 -0.60
N PRO A 527 -12.44 5.11 -1.50
CA PRO A 527 -11.01 4.94 -1.30
C PRO A 527 -10.25 6.27 -1.17
N PHE A 528 -10.82 7.40 -1.59
CA PHE A 528 -10.31 8.78 -1.40
C PHE A 528 -10.97 9.55 -0.24
N SER A 529 -11.85 8.90 0.53
CA SER A 529 -12.61 9.46 1.64
C SER A 529 -12.95 8.37 2.67
N THR A 530 -11.93 7.73 3.25
CA THR A 530 -12.13 6.52 4.06
C THR A 530 -12.75 6.78 5.43
N GLY A 531 -12.38 7.88 6.10
CA GLY A 531 -12.79 8.21 7.46
C GLY A 531 -11.67 8.85 8.26
N LEU A 532 -11.55 8.49 9.55
CA LEU A 532 -10.55 9.04 10.47
C LEU A 532 -9.12 8.92 9.95
N GLN A 533 -8.81 7.85 9.20
CA GLN A 533 -7.49 7.66 8.60
C GLN A 533 -7.08 8.82 7.70
N LEU A 534 -7.94 9.19 6.73
CA LEU A 534 -7.69 10.35 5.89
C LEU A 534 -7.77 11.62 6.70
N ASP A 535 -8.81 11.78 7.52
CA ASP A 535 -9.09 13.06 8.19
C ASP A 535 -7.94 13.50 9.11
N LEU A 536 -7.26 12.56 9.79
CA LEU A 536 -6.05 12.84 10.55
C LEU A 536 -4.89 13.43 9.71
N GLY A 537 -4.78 13.07 8.43
CA GLY A 537 -3.75 13.56 7.52
C GLY A 537 -4.23 14.57 6.47
N TYR A 538 -5.54 14.85 6.40
CA TYR A 538 -6.18 15.55 5.28
C TYR A 538 -5.57 16.93 5.05
N ASN A 539 -5.51 17.74 6.12
CA ASN A 539 -4.97 19.09 6.09
C ASN A 539 -3.51 19.11 5.59
N ALA A 540 -2.72 18.07 5.91
CA ALA A 540 -1.37 17.90 5.40
C ALA A 540 -1.36 17.56 3.90
N VAL A 541 -2.19 16.60 3.44
CA VAL A 541 -2.26 16.24 2.02
C VAL A 541 -2.62 17.46 1.16
N VAL A 542 -3.69 18.20 1.49
CA VAL A 542 -4.10 19.36 0.69
C VAL A 542 -3.10 20.52 0.77
N ARG A 543 -2.42 20.73 1.92
CA ARG A 543 -1.35 21.72 2.04
C ARG A 543 -0.12 21.36 1.20
N HIS A 544 0.23 20.09 1.13
CA HIS A 544 1.31 19.64 0.26
C HIS A 544 0.94 19.80 -1.22
N VAL A 545 -0.29 19.46 -1.63
CA VAL A 545 -0.79 19.71 -2.99
C VAL A 545 -0.68 21.20 -3.35
N ALA A 546 -1.09 22.10 -2.45
CA ALA A 546 -0.99 23.55 -2.66
C ALA A 546 0.47 24.05 -2.78
N PHE A 547 1.40 23.44 -2.05
CA PHE A 547 2.84 23.70 -2.17
C PHE A 547 3.40 23.21 -3.52
N VAL A 548 3.06 21.99 -3.97
CA VAL A 548 3.52 21.46 -5.27
C VAL A 548 2.90 22.24 -6.44
N ALA A 549 1.66 22.69 -6.31
CA ALA A 549 0.98 23.59 -7.25
C ALA A 549 1.52 25.04 -7.24
N GLY A 550 2.45 25.38 -6.34
CA GLY A 550 3.13 26.68 -6.31
C GLY A 550 2.27 27.84 -5.78
N LEU A 551 1.22 27.56 -5.01
CA LEU A 551 0.19 28.55 -4.59
C LEU A 551 0.64 29.48 -3.44
N GLY A 552 1.95 29.70 -3.28
CA GLY A 552 2.52 30.48 -2.17
C GLY A 552 2.45 29.82 -0.78
N VAL A 553 1.87 28.62 -0.68
CA VAL A 553 1.73 27.86 0.57
C VAL A 553 3.04 27.11 0.89
N PRO A 554 3.56 27.16 2.13
CA PRO A 554 4.73 26.39 2.53
C PRO A 554 4.41 24.90 2.67
N ASP A 555 5.41 24.05 2.36
CA ASP A 555 5.33 22.60 2.51
C ASP A 555 4.89 22.18 3.93
N VAL A 556 4.37 20.96 4.05
CA VAL A 556 3.95 20.38 5.32
C VAL A 556 5.12 20.16 6.28
N PRO A 557 4.88 20.17 7.60
CA PRO A 557 5.83 19.63 8.57
C PRO A 557 6.06 18.12 8.35
N GLN A 558 7.02 17.53 9.07
CA GLN A 558 7.14 16.07 9.21
C GLN A 558 6.24 15.56 10.34
N ALA A 559 4.95 15.86 10.21
CA ALA A 559 3.87 15.30 10.98
C ALA A 559 2.59 15.37 10.13
N CYS A 560 1.90 14.25 9.94
CA CYS A 560 0.62 14.22 9.22
C CYS A 560 -0.55 14.67 10.12
N ALA A 561 -0.61 14.17 11.36
CA ALA A 561 -1.55 14.64 12.36
C ALA A 561 -1.14 15.99 12.98
N GLY A 562 -2.12 16.79 13.36
CA GLY A 562 -1.91 18.10 14.01
C GLY A 562 -1.78 19.29 13.05
N VAL A 563 -1.75 19.06 11.73
CA VAL A 563 -1.69 20.13 10.73
C VAL A 563 -3.02 20.90 10.67
N ALA A 564 -2.96 22.22 10.65
CA ALA A 564 -4.13 23.09 10.61
C ALA A 564 -4.75 23.17 9.20
N PRO A 565 -6.07 23.41 9.07
CA PRO A 565 -6.71 23.74 7.80
C PRO A 565 -6.03 24.90 7.07
N LEU A 566 -6.06 24.87 5.73
CA LEU A 566 -5.37 25.87 4.88
C LEU A 566 -5.84 27.32 5.11
N ASN A 567 -7.07 27.51 5.57
CA ASN A 567 -7.69 28.78 5.89
C ASN A 567 -7.47 29.23 7.36
N ASP A 568 -7.01 28.35 8.26
CA ASP A 568 -6.78 28.65 9.68
C ASP A 568 -5.39 29.26 9.94
N GLY A 569 -4.87 30.04 9.00
CA GLY A 569 -3.59 30.74 9.12
C GLY A 569 -2.35 29.85 9.25
N LEU A 570 -2.48 28.53 9.01
CA LEU A 570 -1.45 27.50 9.17
C LEU A 570 -0.92 27.38 10.62
N ALA A 571 -1.77 27.66 11.62
CA ALA A 571 -1.46 27.51 13.04
C ALA A 571 -1.49 26.03 13.50
N ASP A 572 -0.52 25.24 13.02
CA ASP A 572 -0.39 23.81 13.33
C ASP A 572 -0.34 23.53 14.85
N ASN A 573 -1.03 22.46 15.29
CA ASN A 573 -1.08 22.01 16.69
C ASN A 573 -0.26 20.71 16.87
N PRO A 574 1.05 20.79 17.20
CA PRO A 574 1.92 19.62 17.27
C PRO A 574 1.60 18.72 18.47
N VAL A 575 1.25 17.47 18.19
CA VAL A 575 0.98 16.41 19.17
C VAL A 575 2.15 15.43 19.30
N PRO A 576 2.19 14.56 20.34
CA PRO A 576 3.11 13.43 20.38
C PRO A 576 3.03 12.57 19.11
N PRO A 577 4.14 11.96 18.64
CA PRO A 577 4.23 11.30 17.33
C PRO A 577 3.42 9.99 17.15
N LEU A 578 2.34 9.80 17.91
CA LEU A 578 1.38 8.69 17.86
C LEU A 578 0.64 8.55 16.51
N ALA A 579 0.71 9.57 15.64
CA ALA A 579 0.22 9.54 14.26
C ALA A 579 1.06 10.42 13.32
N ALA A 580 2.38 10.55 13.57
CA ALA A 580 3.24 11.47 12.80
C ALA A 580 3.36 11.10 11.31
N ASN A 581 3.18 9.84 10.93
CA ASN A 581 3.03 9.39 9.55
C ASN A 581 1.60 8.90 9.22
N GLY A 582 0.59 9.32 10.00
CA GLY A 582 -0.79 8.84 9.90
C GLY A 582 -1.04 7.54 10.67
N ILE A 583 -2.19 6.91 10.39
CA ILE A 583 -2.60 5.61 10.93
C ILE A 583 -2.86 4.62 9.79
N GLN A 584 -2.90 3.32 10.09
CA GLN A 584 -3.25 2.29 9.11
C GLN A 584 -4.37 1.38 9.59
N ILE A 585 -5.31 1.11 8.69
CA ILE A 585 -6.59 0.46 8.99
C ILE A 585 -6.66 -1.00 8.49
N PHE A 586 -5.52 -1.68 8.44
CA PHE A 586 -5.44 -3.12 8.20
C PHE A 586 -4.40 -3.80 9.10
N ALA A 587 -4.50 -5.12 9.18
CA ALA A 587 -3.82 -5.96 10.17
C ALA A 587 -2.29 -5.94 10.07
N GLY A 588 -1.59 -6.38 11.13
CA GLY A 588 -0.13 -6.32 11.24
C GLY A 588 0.41 -5.35 12.29
N GLY A 589 -0.31 -5.13 13.39
CA GLY A 589 0.17 -4.24 14.46
C GLY A 589 -0.49 -4.55 15.80
N VAL A 590 0.31 -4.64 16.86
CA VAL A 590 -0.15 -4.96 18.22
C VAL A 590 0.55 -4.06 19.26
N PRO A 591 -0.17 -3.69 20.34
CA PRO A 591 0.41 -2.93 21.44
C PRO A 591 1.32 -3.80 22.31
N ILE A 592 2.40 -3.20 22.84
CA ILE A 592 3.38 -3.85 23.72
C ILE A 592 3.04 -3.53 25.18
N TYR A 593 2.93 -4.58 26.00
CA TYR A 593 2.56 -4.47 27.41
C TYR A 593 3.66 -4.96 28.35
N ARG A 594 3.71 -4.38 29.55
CA ARG A 594 4.46 -4.84 30.72
C ARG A 594 3.47 -5.12 31.84
N GLY A 595 3.12 -6.39 32.01
CA GLY A 595 1.95 -6.77 32.82
C GLY A 595 0.69 -6.14 32.23
N ASN A 596 0.00 -5.29 33.00
CA ASN A 596 -1.23 -4.61 32.57
C ASN A 596 -0.98 -3.17 32.05
N GLN A 597 0.27 -2.73 31.94
CA GLN A 597 0.62 -1.39 31.46
C GLN A 597 1.05 -1.41 29.99
N LEU A 598 0.44 -0.55 29.16
CA LEU A 598 0.87 -0.24 27.80
C LEU A 598 2.18 0.55 27.82
N ILE A 599 3.18 0.12 27.04
CA ILE A 599 4.52 0.74 27.01
C ILE A 599 5.08 1.00 25.59
N GLY A 600 4.36 0.63 24.54
CA GLY A 600 4.80 0.82 23.16
C GLY A 600 3.93 0.08 22.14
N GLY A 601 4.40 -0.04 20.92
CA GLY A 601 3.74 -0.80 19.85
C GLY A 601 4.74 -1.44 18.88
N ILE A 602 4.38 -2.59 18.31
CA ILE A 602 5.10 -3.23 17.21
C ILE A 602 4.17 -3.34 16.00
N GLY A 603 4.72 -3.10 14.81
CA GLY A 603 3.99 -3.18 13.55
C GLY A 603 4.85 -3.75 12.44
N VAL A 604 4.20 -4.45 11.52
CA VAL A 604 4.83 -5.26 10.47
C VAL A 604 4.08 -5.04 9.17
N SER A 605 4.80 -4.89 8.06
CA SER A 605 4.17 -4.78 6.74
C SER A 605 5.07 -5.23 5.60
N GLY A 606 4.52 -6.04 4.70
CA GLY A 606 5.13 -6.29 3.37
C GLY A 606 4.66 -7.56 2.66
N ASP A 607 3.97 -8.48 3.35
CA ASP A 607 3.42 -9.70 2.76
C ASP A 607 1.88 -9.72 2.88
N GLY A 608 1.24 -10.89 3.01
CA GLY A 608 -0.18 -10.99 3.37
C GLY A 608 -0.50 -10.41 4.77
N ILE A 609 -1.72 -9.91 4.96
CA ILE A 609 -2.09 -9.23 6.21
C ILE A 609 -2.17 -10.18 7.43
N GLU A 610 -2.40 -11.47 7.22
CA GLU A 610 -2.26 -12.54 8.22
C GLU A 610 -0.79 -12.81 8.58
N GLN A 611 0.12 -12.81 7.60
CA GLN A 611 1.56 -12.92 7.84
C GLN A 611 2.06 -11.74 8.69
N ASP A 612 1.70 -10.52 8.31
CA ASP A 612 2.06 -9.31 9.07
C ASP A 612 1.57 -9.40 10.53
N ASP A 613 0.32 -9.83 10.76
CA ASP A 613 -0.27 -10.03 12.08
C ASP A 613 0.48 -11.08 12.91
N MET A 614 0.73 -12.25 12.32
CA MET A 614 1.46 -13.35 12.95
C MET A 614 2.88 -12.93 13.35
N ILE A 615 3.59 -12.21 12.46
CA ILE A 615 4.96 -11.77 12.70
C ILE A 615 5.01 -10.74 13.83
N ALA A 616 4.06 -9.80 13.89
CA ALA A 616 3.98 -8.82 14.98
C ALA A 616 3.69 -9.50 16.33
N PHE A 617 2.67 -10.36 16.37
CA PHE A 617 2.14 -10.96 17.59
C PHE A 617 3.03 -12.08 18.15
N LEU A 618 3.56 -12.97 17.29
CA LEU A 618 4.51 -14.01 17.72
C LEU A 618 5.92 -13.45 17.94
N GLY A 619 6.30 -12.39 17.22
CA GLY A 619 7.56 -11.68 17.48
C GLY A 619 7.58 -11.10 18.90
N LEU A 620 6.47 -10.45 19.31
CA LEU A 620 6.27 -9.94 20.67
C LEU A 620 6.21 -11.08 21.72
N ALA A 621 5.45 -12.15 21.48
CA ALA A 621 5.37 -13.29 22.39
C ALA A 621 6.75 -13.96 22.62
N ARG A 622 7.50 -14.24 21.54
CA ARG A 622 8.83 -14.86 21.61
C ARG A 622 9.87 -13.93 22.24
N ALA A 623 9.82 -12.63 21.97
CA ALA A 623 10.67 -11.64 22.65
C ALA A 623 10.39 -11.61 24.16
N GLY A 624 9.11 -11.56 24.56
CA GLY A 624 8.71 -11.63 25.97
C GLY A 624 9.20 -12.90 26.68
N ALA A 625 9.18 -14.05 26.01
CA ALA A 625 9.76 -15.30 26.51
C ALA A 625 11.30 -15.27 26.58
N ALA A 626 11.97 -14.51 25.72
CA ALA A 626 13.44 -14.46 25.62
C ALA A 626 14.10 -13.49 26.62
N VAL A 627 13.49 -12.35 26.92
CA VAL A 627 14.04 -11.34 27.86
C VAL A 627 13.21 -11.11 29.12
N GLY A 628 11.96 -11.59 29.17
CA GLY A 628 11.02 -11.30 30.25
C GLY A 628 10.51 -9.85 30.20
N GLY A 629 9.69 -9.47 31.18
CA GLY A 629 9.30 -8.06 31.42
C GLY A 629 8.36 -7.41 30.39
N ILE A 630 8.17 -8.00 29.21
CA ILE A 630 7.27 -7.53 28.15
C ILE A 630 6.43 -8.68 27.56
N GLY A 631 5.35 -8.35 26.87
CA GLY A 631 4.55 -9.30 26.11
C GLY A 631 3.33 -8.68 25.42
N ASN A 632 2.48 -9.55 24.87
CA ASN A 632 1.18 -9.18 24.34
C ASN A 632 0.28 -8.59 25.43
N ALA A 633 -0.72 -7.79 25.04
CA ALA A 633 -1.78 -7.35 25.94
C ALA A 633 -2.41 -8.55 26.71
N PRO A 634 -2.69 -8.42 28.02
CA PRO A 634 -3.47 -9.40 28.77
C PRO A 634 -4.79 -9.71 28.09
N ILE A 635 -5.18 -11.00 28.00
CA ILE A 635 -6.39 -11.42 27.26
C ILE A 635 -7.63 -10.66 27.72
N ALA A 636 -7.81 -10.46 29.03
CA ALA A 636 -8.95 -9.72 29.60
C ALA A 636 -8.97 -8.20 29.28
N GLN A 637 -7.93 -7.65 28.64
CA GLN A 637 -7.88 -6.28 28.12
C GLN A 637 -8.03 -6.22 26.59
N ARG A 638 -7.97 -7.34 25.86
CA ARG A 638 -8.00 -7.33 24.38
C ARG A 638 -9.38 -6.96 23.85
N ALA A 639 -9.40 -6.19 22.77
CA ALA A 639 -10.65 -5.77 22.13
C ALA A 639 -11.51 -6.93 21.60
N ASP A 640 -10.96 -8.13 21.39
CA ASP A 640 -11.75 -9.34 21.07
C ASP A 640 -12.68 -9.80 22.22
N GLN A 641 -12.47 -9.31 23.44
CA GLN A 641 -13.39 -9.52 24.56
C GLN A 641 -14.63 -8.60 24.51
N LEU A 642 -14.63 -7.55 23.67
CA LEU A 642 -15.79 -6.69 23.47
C LEU A 642 -16.92 -7.47 22.77
N SER A 643 -18.17 -7.24 23.17
CA SER A 643 -19.36 -7.84 22.56
C SER A 643 -20.27 -6.74 22.01
N ILE A 644 -20.33 -6.65 20.69
CA ILE A 644 -21.05 -5.62 19.95
C ILE A 644 -22.21 -6.30 19.24
N ASN A 645 -23.43 -6.17 19.77
CA ASN A 645 -24.63 -6.89 19.31
C ASN A 645 -24.43 -8.43 19.23
N GLY A 646 -23.61 -8.99 20.12
CA GLY A 646 -23.27 -10.43 20.14
C GLY A 646 -22.11 -10.83 19.22
N LEU A 647 -21.40 -9.87 18.64
CA LEU A 647 -20.23 -10.10 17.78
C LEU A 647 -18.95 -9.58 18.44
N HIS A 648 -17.86 -10.31 18.22
CA HIS A 648 -16.52 -9.99 18.73
C HIS A 648 -15.63 -9.47 17.59
N PRO A 649 -14.96 -8.32 17.72
CA PRO A 649 -14.06 -7.82 16.68
C PRO A 649 -12.74 -8.62 16.68
N ARG A 650 -12.04 -8.70 15.53
CA ARG A 650 -10.80 -9.48 15.44
C ARG A 650 -9.62 -8.71 16.04
N TYR A 651 -8.88 -9.34 16.96
CA TYR A 651 -7.64 -8.78 17.52
C TYR A 651 -6.42 -9.08 16.64
N VAL A 652 -6.16 -10.36 16.38
CA VAL A 652 -5.09 -10.88 15.49
C VAL A 652 -5.62 -12.11 14.74
N GLN A 653 -5.15 -12.37 13.52
CA GLN A 653 -5.45 -13.59 12.75
C GLN A 653 -4.18 -14.15 12.09
N CYS A 654 -3.77 -15.36 12.50
CA CYS A 654 -2.68 -16.11 11.86
C CYS A 654 -3.12 -16.75 10.52
N PRO A 655 -2.21 -16.97 9.56
CA PRO A 655 -2.49 -17.67 8.30
C PRO A 655 -2.54 -19.19 8.48
N GLN A 656 -3.16 -19.90 7.53
CA GLN A 656 -3.16 -21.38 7.44
C GLN A 656 -1.84 -21.92 6.86
N ALA A 657 -1.34 -23.02 7.42
CA ALA A 657 0.00 -23.57 7.21
C ALA A 657 1.11 -22.49 7.29
N PRO A 658 1.19 -21.78 8.43
CA PRO A 658 1.92 -20.52 8.62
C PRO A 658 3.42 -20.54 8.30
N PHE A 659 4.11 -21.68 8.50
CA PHE A 659 5.57 -21.76 8.41
C PHE A 659 6.04 -22.70 7.29
N ASN A 660 7.09 -22.29 6.59
CA ASN A 660 7.72 -23.10 5.54
C ASN A 660 8.32 -24.38 6.13
N GLY A 661 7.97 -25.54 5.55
CA GLY A 661 8.47 -26.84 5.99
C GLY A 661 7.86 -27.37 7.30
N SER A 662 6.78 -26.76 7.80
CA SER A 662 6.07 -27.16 9.01
C SER A 662 4.63 -27.59 8.75
N ASN A 663 4.07 -28.38 9.68
CA ASN A 663 2.65 -28.74 9.76
C ASN A 663 1.97 -28.13 11.02
N GLU A 664 2.62 -27.16 11.66
CA GLU A 664 2.01 -26.38 12.75
C GLU A 664 0.84 -25.55 12.21
N GLU A 665 -0.25 -25.46 12.97
CA GLU A 665 -1.46 -24.69 12.64
C GLU A 665 -1.97 -23.94 13.87
N ASN A 666 -2.79 -22.91 13.65
CA ASN A 666 -3.37 -22.08 14.73
C ASN A 666 -2.33 -21.46 15.68
N VAL A 667 -1.12 -21.16 15.20
CA VAL A 667 0.05 -20.79 16.02
C VAL A 667 -0.09 -19.52 16.86
N CYS A 668 -1.10 -18.68 16.59
CA CYS A 668 -1.49 -17.55 17.45
C CYS A 668 -2.23 -17.98 18.73
N ALA A 669 -2.73 -19.21 18.83
CA ALA A 669 -3.60 -19.63 19.93
C ALA A 669 -2.85 -19.73 21.27
N GLY A 670 -3.44 -19.16 22.32
CA GLY A 670 -2.88 -19.18 23.68
C GLY A 670 -1.70 -18.24 23.94
N GLN A 671 -1.43 -17.31 23.02
CA GLN A 671 -0.44 -16.22 23.17
C GLN A 671 -1.10 -14.87 23.53
#